data_AF-A0A7V3U4E3-F1
#
_entry.id   AF-A0A7V3U4E3-F1
#
_cell.length_a   1.000
_cell.length_b   1.000
_cell.length_c   1.000
_cell.angle_alpha   90.00
_cell.angle_beta   90.00
_cell.angle_gamma   90.00
#
_symmetry.space_group_name_H-M   'P 1'
#
loop_
_entity.id
_entity.type
_entity.pdbx_description
1 polymer ?
#
loop_
_entity_poly.entity_id
_entity_poly.type
_entity_poly.pdbx_seq_one_letter_code
_entity_poly.pdbx_strand_id
1 'polypeptide(L)'
;MPKEWYSILPLPWVICLPSGQRSYSQWNHTMLKHIFAALLCLLPFFAQAQENPRAILVLDASGSMWGQIDGKAKITIAQDVIGKLLATLPEDQELGLTVYGHRRKGDCSDIETVIQPGTGTRDAIAAAVNAIKPKGKTPLSAAVIQAAEALKYIEEKATVILVSDGRETCELNPCEVGRKLEEAGIDFTAHVIGFDISNPQDKAELQCLADQTGGTFRTASNAAELADALQVVAEPEPVGIGFGVVEKGTDKIIQDQLIWTLTYEGQTLIDTQPHENSFGMEFLPGKGHVEVLRPEDEAYAELDFTVADKAQKVYLELPKLLPQASIDAPSEAPAGSEITVNWSGPNKSGDVIALANPKDGAAEGVANVNIYFYVDQNANNTEQMRLPTTPGIYELRYQTSTGNGDILARKTIKVTEFAFDIAAPDKVSVGTVFDVEWKSPTNKGYIITMAKPGDSSNDHTAYLYADQYPDTKATLTAPTKPGTYEVRLQDALVHANILARHTIEVSEVEASLIAPDTVEVGETFKVVWKGPNKQISGGGDFIVLSEAGSDVSSEITYAYTKDSENNTVELIAPVHPGTYEVRYILNGDNNRILAKQDLVVTPVTATVNFQGPATAGGKLDVSWSGPDRQISGGGDFIALSKPGSKGNEEITYTYTKNSEGNVATLEV
;
A
#
# COMPACT_ATOMS: atom_id res chain seq x y z
N MET A 1 53.49 -74.36 29.38
CA MET A 1 53.63 -75.64 28.63
C MET A 1 52.45 -76.53 29.01
N PRO A 2 51.78 -77.26 28.10
CA PRO A 2 51.82 -77.20 26.63
C PRO A 2 51.16 -75.96 25.97
N LYS A 3 49.94 -76.09 25.42
CA LYS A 3 49.55 -75.75 24.02
C LYS A 3 48.01 -75.57 23.86
N GLU A 4 47.42 -74.94 22.82
CA GLU A 4 47.84 -73.90 21.84
C GLU A 4 46.71 -73.50 20.84
N TRP A 5 46.52 -72.20 20.52
CA TRP A 5 45.74 -71.57 19.41
C TRP A 5 44.22 -71.92 19.23
N TYR A 6 43.34 -71.13 18.56
CA TYR A 6 43.47 -69.91 17.71
C TYR A 6 42.11 -69.14 17.67
N SER A 7 42.13 -67.78 17.61
CA SER A 7 41.15 -66.85 16.95
C SER A 7 39.62 -66.92 17.21
N ILE A 8 38.83 -65.82 17.23
CA ILE A 8 39.04 -64.35 17.14
C ILE A 8 37.86 -63.69 17.92
N LEU A 9 38.09 -62.50 18.51
CA LEU A 9 37.18 -61.81 19.44
C LEU A 9 36.22 -60.78 18.76
N PRO A 10 35.21 -60.23 19.48
CA PRO A 10 33.94 -59.81 18.88
C PRO A 10 33.59 -58.30 18.96
N LEU A 11 32.35 -58.00 18.53
CA LEU A 11 31.43 -56.91 18.92
C LEU A 11 31.33 -56.72 20.47
N PRO A 12 30.39 -55.94 21.06
CA PRO A 12 29.70 -54.67 20.67
C PRO A 12 29.73 -53.59 21.80
N TRP A 13 29.01 -52.45 21.67
CA TRP A 13 28.01 -51.86 22.62
C TRP A 13 27.86 -50.33 22.55
N VAL A 14 26.60 -49.92 22.64
CA VAL A 14 26.01 -48.58 22.86
C VAL A 14 26.31 -48.06 24.27
N ILE A 15 26.31 -46.72 24.52
CA ILE A 15 25.72 -46.07 25.73
C ILE A 15 25.76 -44.51 25.72
N CYS A 16 24.64 -43.92 26.16
CA CYS A 16 24.35 -42.59 26.77
C CYS A 16 24.52 -41.19 26.08
N LEU A 17 23.39 -40.47 26.16
CA LEU A 17 23.15 -39.00 26.25
C LEU A 17 23.60 -38.44 27.65
N PRO A 18 23.73 -37.11 27.95
CA PRO A 18 22.69 -36.08 27.67
C PRO A 18 23.08 -34.57 27.50
N SER A 19 22.08 -33.81 27.02
CA SER A 19 21.74 -32.38 27.27
C SER A 19 22.80 -31.26 27.32
N GLY A 20 22.67 -30.27 26.42
CA GLY A 20 23.30 -28.95 26.48
C GLY A 20 22.60 -27.94 25.54
N GLN A 21 22.54 -26.65 25.90
CA GLN A 21 21.69 -25.62 25.25
C GLN A 21 22.37 -24.84 24.10
N ARG A 22 21.52 -24.23 23.24
CA ARG A 22 21.72 -23.00 22.41
C ARG A 22 22.92 -22.94 21.45
N SER A 23 22.65 -22.78 20.15
CA SER A 23 22.68 -21.46 19.48
C SER A 23 22.34 -21.58 17.98
N TYR A 24 21.98 -20.46 17.36
CA TYR A 24 21.64 -20.32 15.94
C TYR A 24 22.74 -20.82 15.00
N SER A 25 22.37 -21.59 13.98
CA SER A 25 23.23 -21.86 12.83
C SER A 25 23.15 -20.71 11.83
N GLN A 26 24.27 -20.02 11.65
CA GLN A 26 24.59 -19.50 10.32
C GLN A 26 24.68 -20.69 9.35
N TRP A 27 24.38 -20.50 8.06
CA TRP A 27 25.10 -21.11 6.94
C TRP A 27 24.58 -20.54 5.59
N ASN A 28 25.44 -19.77 4.94
CA ASN A 28 25.64 -19.65 3.49
C ASN A 28 24.41 -19.60 2.55
N HIS A 29 24.06 -18.38 2.11
CA HIS A 29 23.38 -18.15 0.83
C HIS A 29 24.33 -17.56 -0.23
N THR A 30 25.21 -18.42 -0.76
CA THR A 30 25.82 -18.26 -2.09
C THR A 30 25.41 -19.46 -2.94
N MET A 31 25.26 -19.28 -4.26
CA MET A 31 24.73 -20.26 -5.24
C MET A 31 23.20 -20.49 -5.25
N LEU A 32 22.39 -19.48 -5.59
CA LEU A 32 21.26 -19.66 -6.54
C LEU A 32 20.70 -18.31 -7.03
N LYS A 33 21.19 -17.82 -8.18
CA LYS A 33 20.59 -16.72 -8.99
C LYS A 33 21.42 -16.49 -10.28
N HIS A 34 21.53 -17.53 -11.10
CA HIS A 34 21.90 -17.41 -12.51
C HIS A 34 20.77 -18.07 -13.30
N ILE A 35 20.48 -17.59 -14.52
CA ILE A 35 19.29 -17.92 -15.35
C ILE A 35 18.00 -17.19 -14.91
N PHE A 36 17.90 -15.88 -15.20
CA PHE A 36 16.72 -15.24 -15.82
C PHE A 36 16.99 -13.75 -16.16
N ALA A 37 17.93 -13.48 -17.07
CA ALA A 37 18.21 -12.11 -17.55
C ALA A 37 18.85 -12.15 -18.96
N ALA A 38 18.09 -12.55 -19.98
CA ALA A 38 18.61 -12.71 -21.34
C ALA A 38 17.56 -12.49 -22.45
N LEU A 39 16.69 -11.46 -22.34
CA LEU A 39 15.81 -11.08 -23.46
C LEU A 39 15.22 -9.65 -23.44
N LEU A 40 15.97 -8.59 -23.09
CA LEU A 40 15.55 -7.21 -23.46
C LEU A 40 16.67 -6.13 -23.43
N CYS A 41 17.76 -6.31 -24.18
CA CYS A 41 18.72 -5.23 -24.48
C CYS A 41 19.17 -5.28 -25.95
N LEU A 42 18.33 -4.73 -26.84
CA LEU A 42 18.69 -4.34 -28.20
C LEU A 42 18.41 -2.85 -28.40
N LEU A 43 19.04 -2.03 -27.55
CA LEU A 43 19.37 -0.67 -27.92
C LEU A 43 20.74 -0.71 -28.61
N PRO A 44 20.91 -0.11 -29.81
CA PRO A 44 22.23 0.02 -30.36
C PRO A 44 23.06 0.92 -29.42
N PHE A 45 24.19 0.40 -28.96
CA PHE A 45 25.28 1.28 -28.57
C PHE A 45 25.63 2.10 -29.81
N PHE A 46 25.12 3.32 -29.89
CA PHE A 46 25.78 4.36 -30.65
C PHE A 46 27.11 4.56 -29.95
N ALA A 47 28.13 3.84 -30.43
CA ALA A 47 29.51 4.26 -30.25
C ALA A 47 29.59 5.65 -30.89
N GLN A 48 29.45 6.70 -30.08
CA GLN A 48 29.84 8.02 -30.52
C GLN A 48 31.32 7.91 -30.84
N ALA A 49 31.66 8.11 -32.11
CA ALA A 49 33.05 8.20 -32.52
C ALA A 49 33.66 9.34 -31.70
N GLN A 50 34.74 9.02 -30.99
CA GLN A 50 35.52 9.97 -30.24
C GLN A 50 36.17 10.91 -31.25
N GLU A 51 35.61 12.11 -31.42
CA GLU A 51 36.23 13.16 -32.24
C GLU A 51 37.47 13.69 -31.52
N ASN A 52 38.59 13.01 -31.71
CA ASN A 52 39.90 13.52 -31.34
C ASN A 52 40.17 14.80 -32.18
N PRO A 53 40.59 15.92 -31.56
CA PRO A 53 40.72 17.20 -32.26
C PRO A 53 41.72 17.10 -33.42
N ARG A 54 41.29 17.49 -34.61
CA ARG A 54 42.06 17.33 -35.85
C ARG A 54 43.09 18.45 -35.95
N ALA A 55 44.37 18.08 -36.07
CA ALA A 55 45.48 19.03 -36.07
C ALA A 55 46.32 19.01 -37.34
N ILE A 56 46.91 20.16 -37.72
CA ILE A 56 48.02 20.24 -38.69
C ILE A 56 49.21 20.96 -38.08
N LEU A 57 50.37 20.31 -38.14
CA LEU A 57 51.66 20.96 -37.95
C LEU A 57 52.03 21.74 -39.23
N VAL A 58 52.15 23.06 -39.13
CA VAL A 58 52.67 23.94 -40.18
C VAL A 58 54.13 24.25 -39.88
N LEU A 59 55.04 23.75 -40.72
CA LEU A 59 56.48 23.86 -40.51
C LEU A 59 57.15 24.80 -41.53
N ASP A 60 57.89 25.77 -41.01
CA ASP A 60 58.79 26.62 -41.78
C ASP A 60 59.98 25.84 -42.36
N ALA A 61 60.16 25.96 -43.67
CA ALA A 61 61.35 25.53 -44.40
C ALA A 61 61.78 26.59 -45.42
N SER A 62 61.59 27.86 -45.09
CA SER A 62 62.11 29.01 -45.81
C SER A 62 63.63 29.13 -45.63
N GLY A 63 64.29 29.95 -46.47
CA GLY A 63 65.76 30.02 -46.50
C GLY A 63 66.44 30.40 -45.18
N SER A 64 65.74 31.06 -44.25
CA SER A 64 66.24 31.43 -42.91
C SER A 64 66.49 30.22 -42.00
N MET A 65 65.80 29.10 -42.22
CA MET A 65 65.97 27.86 -41.47
C MET A 65 67.33 27.15 -41.66
N TRP A 66 68.21 27.68 -42.54
CA TRP A 66 69.64 27.34 -42.60
C TRP A 66 70.52 28.13 -41.62
N GLY A 67 69.97 29.14 -40.94
CA GLY A 67 70.61 29.82 -39.81
C GLY A 67 70.99 28.84 -38.71
N GLN A 68 71.96 29.19 -37.88
CA GLN A 68 72.52 28.30 -36.87
C GLN A 68 72.29 28.82 -35.46
N ILE A 69 71.86 27.91 -34.58
CA ILE A 69 71.83 28.07 -33.12
C ILE A 69 72.89 27.10 -32.59
N ASP A 70 73.83 27.58 -31.79
CA ASP A 70 74.93 26.78 -31.20
C ASP A 70 75.68 25.88 -32.22
N GLY A 71 75.85 26.37 -33.45
CA GLY A 71 76.53 25.67 -34.55
C GLY A 71 75.70 24.61 -35.28
N LYS A 72 74.43 24.39 -34.90
CA LYS A 72 73.50 23.48 -35.57
C LYS A 72 72.44 24.26 -36.34
N ALA A 73 72.10 23.81 -37.56
CA ALA A 73 71.08 24.49 -38.37
C ALA A 73 69.69 24.39 -37.73
N LYS A 74 68.91 25.48 -37.78
CA LYS A 74 67.55 25.56 -37.22
C LYS A 74 66.65 24.42 -37.71
N ILE A 75 66.66 24.12 -39.00
CA ILE A 75 65.87 23.00 -39.55
C ILE A 75 66.22 21.67 -38.90
N THR A 76 67.50 21.40 -38.63
CA THR A 76 67.95 20.15 -37.99
C THR A 76 67.61 20.11 -36.49
N ILE A 77 67.38 21.27 -35.86
CA ILE A 77 66.83 21.31 -34.49
C ILE A 77 65.32 21.01 -34.54
N ALA A 78 64.58 21.67 -35.43
CA ALA A 78 63.14 21.43 -35.61
C ALA A 78 62.84 19.96 -35.97
N GLN A 79 63.60 19.37 -36.90
CA GLN A 79 63.50 17.95 -37.29
C GLN A 79 63.66 17.01 -36.08
N ASP A 80 64.72 17.18 -35.28
CA ASP A 80 64.98 16.34 -34.11
C ASP A 80 63.91 16.49 -33.03
N VAL A 81 63.40 17.71 -32.81
CA VAL A 81 62.40 17.96 -31.76
C VAL A 81 61.02 17.45 -32.18
N ILE A 82 60.58 17.75 -33.40
CA ILE A 82 59.31 17.27 -33.95
C ILE A 82 59.31 15.74 -34.02
N GLY A 83 60.42 15.11 -34.43
CA GLY A 83 60.55 13.65 -34.42
C GLY A 83 60.40 13.01 -33.03
N LYS A 84 60.84 13.70 -31.97
CA LYS A 84 60.63 13.24 -30.57
C LYS A 84 59.20 13.45 -30.10
N LEU A 85 58.59 14.59 -30.40
CA LEU A 85 57.19 14.88 -30.06
C LEU A 85 56.24 13.85 -30.69
N LEU A 86 56.43 13.52 -31.97
CA LEU A 86 55.61 12.53 -32.67
C LEU A 86 55.66 11.14 -32.03
N ALA A 87 56.74 10.81 -31.32
CA ALA A 87 56.89 9.56 -30.58
C ALA A 87 56.21 9.56 -29.20
N THR A 88 55.76 10.72 -28.67
CA THR A 88 55.10 10.82 -27.36
C THR A 88 53.58 11.03 -27.42
N LEU A 89 53.03 11.43 -28.56
CA LEU A 89 51.58 11.65 -28.74
C LEU A 89 50.80 10.30 -28.80
N PRO A 90 49.46 10.26 -28.60
CA PRO A 90 48.62 9.02 -28.69
C PRO A 90 48.25 8.56 -30.13
N GLU A 91 48.38 7.26 -30.47
CA GLU A 91 48.27 6.73 -31.85
C GLU A 91 46.99 7.15 -32.63
N ASP A 92 45.90 7.36 -31.92
CA ASP A 92 44.57 7.75 -32.39
C ASP A 92 44.40 9.27 -32.62
N GLN A 93 45.42 10.08 -32.35
CA GLN A 93 45.43 11.51 -32.67
C GLN A 93 45.41 11.73 -34.20
N GLU A 94 44.45 12.51 -34.70
CA GLU A 94 44.46 12.97 -36.09
C GLU A 94 45.45 14.12 -36.31
N LEU A 95 46.49 13.85 -37.11
CA LEU A 95 47.55 14.83 -37.38
C LEU A 95 47.88 14.88 -38.88
N GLY A 96 48.06 16.08 -39.42
CA GLY A 96 48.60 16.35 -40.75
C GLY A 96 49.86 17.21 -40.71
N LEU A 97 50.50 17.38 -41.87
CA LEU A 97 51.72 18.17 -42.05
C LEU A 97 51.60 19.09 -43.26
N THR A 98 51.72 20.40 -43.04
CA THR A 98 51.89 21.40 -44.09
C THR A 98 53.28 22.03 -43.97
N VAL A 99 53.99 22.18 -45.10
CA VAL A 99 55.36 22.71 -45.14
C VAL A 99 55.42 23.81 -46.18
N TYR A 100 56.06 24.94 -45.86
CA TYR A 100 56.28 26.02 -46.82
C TYR A 100 57.76 26.31 -47.07
N GLY A 101 58.08 26.78 -48.28
CA GLY A 101 59.42 27.20 -48.68
C GLY A 101 60.40 26.07 -49.03
N HIS A 102 60.03 24.79 -48.97
CA HIS A 102 60.99 23.69 -49.07
C HIS A 102 61.38 23.25 -50.50
N ARG A 103 60.75 23.77 -51.57
CA ARG A 103 60.94 23.26 -52.95
C ARG A 103 61.40 24.32 -53.95
N ARG A 104 60.92 25.55 -53.84
CA ARG A 104 61.08 26.62 -54.86
C ARG A 104 61.64 27.89 -54.26
N LYS A 105 62.70 28.43 -54.87
CA LYS A 105 63.37 29.65 -54.38
C LYS A 105 62.61 30.89 -54.85
N GLY A 106 62.27 31.79 -53.92
CA GLY A 106 61.64 33.07 -54.23
C GLY A 106 60.13 33.03 -54.47
N ASP A 107 59.51 31.86 -54.35
CA ASP A 107 58.11 31.60 -54.72
C ASP A 107 57.20 31.64 -53.48
N CYS A 108 56.18 32.51 -53.52
CA CYS A 108 55.18 32.64 -52.45
C CYS A 108 54.06 31.60 -52.52
N SER A 109 53.96 30.84 -53.62
CA SER A 109 53.03 29.71 -53.75
C SER A 109 53.64 28.38 -53.30
N ASP A 110 54.83 28.40 -52.68
CA ASP A 110 55.52 27.18 -52.27
C ASP A 110 55.07 26.66 -50.91
N ILE A 111 53.82 26.22 -50.87
CA ILE A 111 53.17 25.55 -49.74
C ILE A 111 52.77 24.14 -50.19
N GLU A 112 52.85 23.16 -49.30
CA GLU A 112 52.42 21.79 -49.56
C GLU A 112 51.88 21.14 -48.28
N THR A 113 50.66 20.62 -48.35
CA THR A 113 50.13 19.70 -47.34
C THR A 113 50.67 18.31 -47.66
N VAL A 114 51.87 18.02 -47.15
CA VAL A 114 52.64 16.80 -47.45
C VAL A 114 51.92 15.56 -46.93
N ILE A 115 51.27 15.68 -45.76
CA ILE A 115 50.44 14.64 -45.14
C ILE A 115 49.09 15.26 -44.80
N GLN A 116 48.01 14.66 -45.30
CA GLN A 116 46.63 15.06 -44.95
C GLN A 116 46.32 14.65 -43.51
N PRO A 117 45.45 15.37 -42.78
CA PRO A 117 45.07 15.00 -41.42
C PRO A 117 44.38 13.64 -41.38
N GLY A 118 44.76 12.82 -40.41
CA GLY A 118 44.17 11.52 -40.14
C GLY A 118 44.92 10.77 -39.05
N THR A 119 44.38 9.64 -38.60
CA THR A 119 44.99 8.79 -37.57
C THR A 119 46.18 7.99 -38.12
N GLY A 120 47.11 7.57 -37.26
CA GLY A 120 48.27 6.75 -37.66
C GLY A 120 49.31 7.44 -38.58
N THR A 121 49.24 8.75 -38.76
CA THR A 121 50.10 9.50 -39.69
C THR A 121 51.53 9.79 -39.18
N ARG A 122 51.82 9.57 -37.89
CA ARG A 122 53.06 10.03 -37.22
C ARG A 122 54.34 9.64 -37.94
N ASP A 123 54.48 8.36 -38.30
CA ASP A 123 55.69 7.85 -38.96
C ASP A 123 55.89 8.47 -40.34
N ALA A 124 54.80 8.71 -41.07
CA ALA A 124 54.83 9.39 -42.36
C ALA A 124 55.20 10.88 -42.21
N ILE A 125 54.69 11.54 -41.17
CA ILE A 125 55.06 12.92 -40.83
C ILE A 125 56.54 13.00 -40.41
N ALA A 126 57.02 12.10 -39.55
CA ALA A 126 58.41 12.05 -39.12
C ALA A 126 59.37 11.80 -40.30
N ALA A 127 59.02 10.87 -41.19
CA ALA A 127 59.78 10.62 -42.42
C ALA A 127 59.79 11.84 -43.37
N ALA A 128 58.64 12.49 -43.55
CA ALA A 128 58.51 13.71 -44.35
C ALA A 128 59.35 14.86 -43.78
N VAL A 129 59.22 15.15 -42.48
CA VAL A 129 59.95 16.21 -41.78
C VAL A 129 61.47 16.03 -41.92
N ASN A 130 61.98 14.82 -41.74
CA ASN A 130 63.41 14.50 -41.91
C ASN A 130 63.93 14.67 -43.36
N ALA A 131 63.05 14.64 -44.37
CA ALA A 131 63.44 14.83 -45.77
C ALA A 131 63.48 16.31 -46.22
N ILE A 132 62.93 17.24 -45.42
CA ILE A 132 62.81 18.66 -45.74
C ILE A 132 64.19 19.31 -45.93
N LYS A 133 64.29 20.19 -46.94
CA LYS A 133 65.49 21.01 -47.23
C LYS A 133 65.07 22.46 -47.46
N PRO A 134 65.46 23.42 -46.59
CA PRO A 134 64.98 24.79 -46.74
C PRO A 134 65.50 25.50 -48.00
N LYS A 135 64.68 26.35 -48.63
CA LYS A 135 65.03 26.93 -49.95
C LYS A 135 64.33 28.24 -50.35
N GLY A 136 63.11 28.47 -49.86
CA GLY A 136 62.15 29.41 -50.41
C GLY A 136 61.91 30.65 -49.56
N LYS A 137 60.77 31.29 -49.84
CA LYS A 137 60.20 32.38 -49.02
C LYS A 137 59.37 31.81 -47.86
N THR A 138 58.83 32.71 -47.04
CA THR A 138 58.05 32.46 -45.83
C THR A 138 56.59 32.91 -46.03
N PRO A 139 55.77 32.21 -46.86
CA PRO A 139 54.33 32.52 -47.06
C PRO A 139 53.48 31.97 -45.91
N LEU A 140 53.80 32.39 -44.69
CA LEU A 140 53.29 31.83 -43.44
C LEU A 140 51.77 31.89 -43.33
N SER A 141 51.18 33.05 -43.61
CA SER A 141 49.75 33.29 -43.43
C SER A 141 48.92 32.47 -44.43
N ALA A 142 49.43 32.32 -45.66
CA ALA A 142 48.82 31.47 -46.68
C ALA A 142 48.95 29.98 -46.32
N ALA A 143 50.04 29.57 -45.67
CA ALA A 143 50.20 28.20 -45.20
C ALA A 143 49.24 27.85 -44.05
N VAL A 144 48.95 28.81 -43.16
CA VAL A 144 47.94 28.65 -42.11
C VAL A 144 46.52 28.56 -42.70
N ILE A 145 46.19 29.38 -43.71
CA ILE A 145 44.91 29.26 -44.44
C ILE A 145 44.79 27.88 -45.09
N GLN A 146 45.81 27.43 -45.83
CA GLN A 146 45.78 26.11 -46.49
C GLN A 146 45.67 24.96 -45.47
N ALA A 147 46.28 25.09 -44.29
CA ALA A 147 46.12 24.12 -43.21
C ALA A 147 44.70 24.11 -42.63
N ALA A 148 44.11 25.28 -42.40
CA ALA A 148 42.71 25.41 -41.96
C ALA A 148 41.75 24.79 -42.99
N GLU A 149 41.94 25.05 -44.28
CA GLU A 149 41.17 24.46 -45.38
C GLU A 149 41.32 22.93 -45.42
N ALA A 150 42.52 22.38 -45.27
CA ALA A 150 42.76 20.93 -45.23
C ALA A 150 42.15 20.24 -43.99
N LEU A 151 42.00 20.98 -42.89
CA LEU A 151 41.24 20.54 -41.71
C LEU A 151 39.72 20.67 -41.89
N LYS A 152 39.26 21.43 -42.89
CA LYS A 152 37.86 21.87 -43.06
C LYS A 152 37.33 22.70 -41.89
N TYR A 153 38.09 23.69 -41.45
CA TYR A 153 37.79 24.53 -40.29
C TYR A 153 36.38 25.17 -40.21
N ILE A 154 35.61 25.21 -41.31
CA ILE A 154 34.21 25.70 -41.37
C ILE A 154 33.15 24.62 -41.11
N GLU A 155 33.54 23.34 -41.12
CA GLU A 155 32.68 22.16 -40.90
C GLU A 155 33.00 21.45 -39.58
N GLU A 156 34.27 21.46 -39.16
CA GLU A 156 34.80 20.70 -38.04
C GLU A 156 35.79 21.56 -37.22
N LYS A 157 35.95 21.26 -35.92
CA LYS A 157 36.98 21.91 -35.09
C LYS A 157 38.38 21.66 -35.65
N ALA A 158 39.22 22.69 -35.70
CA ALA A 158 40.47 22.64 -36.43
C ALA A 158 41.61 23.36 -35.68
N THR A 159 42.68 22.61 -35.37
CA THR A 159 43.86 23.13 -34.67
C THR A 159 45.06 23.23 -35.62
N VAL A 160 45.68 24.41 -35.72
CA VAL A 160 46.94 24.61 -36.43
C VAL A 160 48.07 24.85 -35.43
N ILE A 161 49.15 24.09 -35.55
CA ILE A 161 50.37 24.28 -34.75
C ILE A 161 51.45 24.80 -35.70
N LEU A 162 51.81 26.08 -35.58
CA LEU A 162 52.73 26.76 -36.48
C LEU A 162 54.12 26.90 -35.85
N VAL A 163 55.15 26.34 -36.48
CA VAL A 163 56.55 26.53 -36.10
C VAL A 163 57.23 27.40 -37.16
N SER A 164 57.58 28.64 -36.80
CA SER A 164 58.15 29.64 -37.71
C SER A 164 59.41 30.29 -37.13
N ASP A 165 60.40 30.55 -37.98
CA ASP A 165 61.67 31.18 -37.58
C ASP A 165 61.81 32.65 -37.98
N GLY A 166 60.78 33.22 -38.63
CA GLY A 166 60.88 34.55 -39.19
C GLY A 166 59.58 35.18 -39.65
N ARG A 167 59.77 36.33 -40.29
CA ARG A 167 58.72 37.23 -40.78
C ARG A 167 58.01 36.69 -42.03
N GLU A 168 56.73 36.98 -42.14
CA GLU A 168 55.97 36.90 -43.39
C GLU A 168 56.67 37.69 -44.52
N THR A 169 56.98 37.03 -45.65
CA THR A 169 57.70 37.64 -46.79
C THR A 169 56.90 37.64 -48.09
N CYS A 170 55.59 37.37 -47.99
CA CYS A 170 54.64 37.25 -49.09
C CYS A 170 53.37 38.12 -48.91
N GLU A 171 53.54 39.29 -48.31
CA GLU A 171 52.61 40.44 -48.35
C GLU A 171 51.25 40.29 -47.63
N LEU A 172 50.97 39.13 -47.02
CA LEU A 172 49.83 38.97 -46.11
C LEU A 172 50.12 39.53 -44.71
N ASN A 173 49.07 39.68 -43.90
CA ASN A 173 49.15 40.08 -42.51
C ASN A 173 48.68 38.91 -41.60
N PRO A 174 49.57 38.28 -40.81
CA PRO A 174 49.21 37.14 -39.96
C PRO A 174 48.06 37.45 -38.98
N CYS A 175 48.08 38.64 -38.39
CA CYS A 175 47.08 39.13 -37.43
C CYS A 175 45.68 39.26 -38.08
N GLU A 176 45.61 39.76 -39.32
CA GLU A 176 44.34 39.85 -40.06
C GLU A 176 43.83 38.48 -40.52
N VAL A 177 44.74 37.56 -40.86
CA VAL A 177 44.41 36.19 -41.24
C VAL A 177 43.87 35.39 -40.05
N GLY A 178 44.49 35.47 -38.87
CA GLY A 178 43.99 34.83 -37.66
C GLY A 178 42.54 35.22 -37.35
N ARG A 179 42.28 36.53 -37.29
CA ARG A 179 40.92 37.05 -37.08
C ARG A 179 39.91 36.54 -38.10
N LYS A 180 40.28 36.48 -39.39
CA LYS A 180 39.38 36.00 -40.46
C LYS A 180 39.11 34.50 -40.39
N LEU A 181 40.07 33.69 -39.93
CA LEU A 181 39.89 32.25 -39.79
C LEU A 181 39.01 31.94 -38.58
N GLU A 182 39.19 32.64 -37.46
CA GLU A 182 38.32 32.51 -36.29
C GLU A 182 36.89 33.02 -36.56
N GLU A 183 36.73 34.16 -37.27
CA GLU A 183 35.40 34.68 -37.65
C GLU A 183 34.61 33.76 -38.60
N ALA A 184 35.28 32.84 -39.30
CA ALA A 184 34.66 31.95 -40.28
C ALA A 184 34.61 30.48 -39.83
N GLY A 185 35.45 30.07 -38.88
CA GLY A 185 35.60 28.69 -38.43
C GLY A 185 34.63 28.27 -37.33
N ILE A 186 34.61 26.98 -37.06
CA ILE A 186 34.02 26.40 -35.86
C ILE A 186 35.18 26.13 -34.89
N ASP A 187 35.43 27.05 -33.95
CA ASP A 187 36.45 26.89 -32.90
C ASP A 187 37.85 26.63 -33.51
N PHE A 188 38.34 27.59 -34.31
CA PHE A 188 39.59 27.45 -35.06
C PHE A 188 40.77 28.01 -34.25
N THR A 189 41.66 27.13 -33.80
CA THR A 189 42.77 27.53 -32.93
C THR A 189 44.11 27.47 -33.64
N ALA A 190 44.87 28.57 -33.67
CA ALA A 190 46.24 28.60 -34.18
C ALA A 190 47.26 28.82 -33.06
N HIS A 191 47.92 27.74 -32.60
CA HIS A 191 49.07 27.84 -31.70
C HIS A 191 50.33 28.19 -32.50
N VAL A 192 51.12 29.14 -32.02
CA VAL A 192 52.25 29.70 -32.78
C VAL A 192 53.54 29.67 -31.96
N ILE A 193 54.57 29.05 -32.51
CA ILE A 193 55.88 28.86 -31.88
C ILE A 193 56.93 29.60 -32.72
N GLY A 194 57.39 30.74 -32.20
CA GLY A 194 58.45 31.56 -32.79
C GLY A 194 59.84 31.04 -32.42
N PHE A 195 60.54 30.43 -33.38
CA PHE A 195 61.81 29.73 -33.18
C PHE A 195 63.04 30.58 -33.56
N ASP A 196 63.82 31.00 -32.57
CA ASP A 196 64.96 31.92 -32.70
C ASP A 196 64.62 33.17 -33.52
N ILE A 197 63.52 33.81 -33.10
CA ILE A 197 63.11 35.13 -33.59
C ILE A 197 63.72 36.18 -32.66
N SER A 198 64.47 37.13 -33.22
CA SER A 198 65.11 38.22 -32.48
C SER A 198 64.42 39.57 -32.66
N ASN A 199 63.70 39.78 -33.77
CA ASN A 199 62.98 41.01 -34.07
C ASN A 199 61.66 41.12 -33.28
N PRO A 200 61.45 42.18 -32.48
CA PRO A 200 60.20 42.37 -31.73
C PRO A 200 58.94 42.50 -32.62
N GLN A 201 59.06 43.07 -33.81
CA GLN A 201 57.92 43.23 -34.72
C GLN A 201 57.42 41.88 -35.24
N ASP A 202 58.34 41.02 -35.66
CA ASP A 202 58.01 39.69 -36.21
C ASP A 202 57.39 38.81 -35.10
N LYS A 203 57.84 38.97 -33.84
CA LYS A 203 57.18 38.34 -32.68
C LYS A 203 55.75 38.84 -32.48
N ALA A 204 55.52 40.15 -32.54
CA ALA A 204 54.20 40.72 -32.33
C ALA A 204 53.19 40.31 -33.42
N GLU A 205 53.63 40.17 -34.67
CA GLU A 205 52.78 39.68 -35.78
C GLU A 205 52.38 38.21 -35.59
N LEU A 206 53.32 37.35 -35.17
CA LEU A 206 53.06 35.95 -34.87
C LEU A 206 52.25 35.74 -33.58
N GLN A 207 52.48 36.58 -32.57
CA GLN A 207 51.67 36.58 -31.36
C GLN A 207 50.22 36.95 -31.67
N CYS A 208 49.99 38.01 -32.46
CA CYS A 208 48.61 38.39 -32.81
C CYS A 208 47.88 37.26 -33.56
N LEU A 209 48.55 36.51 -34.44
CA LEU A 209 47.92 35.36 -35.11
C LEU A 209 47.38 34.33 -34.09
N ALA A 210 48.13 34.03 -33.03
CA ALA A 210 47.64 33.15 -31.96
C ALA A 210 46.51 33.81 -31.16
N ASP A 211 46.75 35.03 -30.65
CA ASP A 211 45.81 35.76 -29.80
C ASP A 211 44.43 36.00 -30.48
N GLN A 212 44.38 36.13 -31.82
CA GLN A 212 43.14 36.28 -32.59
C GLN A 212 42.35 34.98 -32.83
N THR A 213 42.89 33.83 -32.43
CA THR A 213 42.30 32.49 -32.65
C THR A 213 42.14 31.70 -31.34
N GLY A 214 42.27 32.37 -30.19
CA GLY A 214 42.32 31.71 -28.88
C GLY A 214 43.56 30.83 -28.65
N GLY A 215 44.46 30.76 -29.62
CA GLY A 215 45.67 29.94 -29.56
C GLY A 215 46.77 30.55 -28.68
N THR A 216 47.81 29.77 -28.44
CA THR A 216 48.92 30.19 -27.57
C THR A 216 50.17 30.56 -28.38
N PHE A 217 50.77 31.72 -28.08
CA PHE A 217 52.08 32.11 -28.60
C PHE A 217 53.20 31.72 -27.64
N ARG A 218 54.23 31.05 -28.15
CA ARG A 218 55.46 30.70 -27.41
C ARG A 218 56.69 31.09 -28.23
N THR A 219 57.77 31.46 -27.55
CA THR A 219 59.08 31.64 -28.20
C THR A 219 60.03 30.56 -27.72
N ALA A 220 60.81 30.00 -28.65
CA ALA A 220 61.84 29.02 -28.36
C ALA A 220 63.19 29.48 -28.92
N SER A 221 64.22 29.56 -28.09
CA SER A 221 65.56 30.05 -28.46
C SER A 221 66.54 28.91 -28.75
N ASN A 222 66.19 27.68 -28.40
CA ASN A 222 67.03 26.48 -28.53
C ASN A 222 66.15 25.21 -28.60
N ALA A 223 66.80 24.05 -28.70
CA ALA A 223 66.13 22.76 -28.86
C ALA A 223 65.28 22.31 -27.66
N ALA A 224 65.63 22.73 -26.43
CA ALA A 224 64.88 22.35 -25.23
C ALA A 224 63.61 23.20 -25.12
N GLU A 225 63.75 24.53 -25.25
CA GLU A 225 62.59 25.44 -25.27
C GLU A 225 61.61 25.12 -26.40
N LEU A 226 62.10 24.63 -27.56
CA LEU A 226 61.23 24.19 -28.66
C LEU A 226 60.45 22.92 -28.31
N ALA A 227 61.04 21.99 -27.55
CA ALA A 227 60.36 20.79 -27.10
C ALA A 227 59.27 21.13 -26.06
N ASP A 228 59.63 21.94 -25.06
CA ASP A 228 58.70 22.39 -24.01
C ASP A 228 57.51 23.17 -24.61
N ALA A 229 57.78 24.07 -25.56
CA ALA A 229 56.75 24.85 -26.26
C ALA A 229 55.81 23.99 -27.11
N LEU A 230 56.29 22.88 -27.68
CA LEU A 230 55.48 21.94 -28.45
C LEU A 230 54.66 21.00 -27.57
N GLN A 231 55.12 20.67 -26.37
CA GLN A 231 54.44 19.74 -25.47
C GLN A 231 53.17 20.35 -24.84
N VAL A 232 53.26 21.59 -24.35
CA VAL A 232 52.14 22.31 -23.69
C VAL A 232 50.97 22.61 -24.65
N VAL A 233 51.20 22.56 -25.96
CA VAL A 233 50.18 22.80 -27.00
C VAL A 233 49.32 21.56 -27.29
N ALA A 234 49.65 20.40 -26.71
CA ALA A 234 48.99 19.12 -27.00
C ALA A 234 48.18 18.53 -25.82
N GLU A 235 48.02 19.25 -24.70
CA GLU A 235 47.27 18.78 -23.53
C GLU A 235 45.80 19.26 -23.59
N PRO A 236 44.80 18.40 -23.31
CA PRO A 236 43.39 18.80 -23.31
C PRO A 236 43.06 19.71 -22.12
N GLU A 237 42.13 20.65 -22.31
CA GLU A 237 41.64 21.49 -21.21
C GLU A 237 40.66 20.73 -20.30
N PRO A 238 40.65 21.02 -18.98
CA PRO A 238 39.71 20.43 -18.05
C PRO A 238 38.32 21.05 -18.18
N VAL A 239 37.26 20.24 -17.99
CA VAL A 239 35.87 20.67 -18.12
C VAL A 239 35.09 20.51 -16.81
N GLY A 240 34.19 21.46 -16.55
CA GLY A 240 33.39 21.51 -15.32
C GLY A 240 32.24 20.50 -15.30
N ILE A 241 32.21 19.64 -14.28
CA ILE A 241 31.17 18.64 -14.03
C ILE A 241 30.44 19.00 -12.74
N GLY A 242 29.13 19.21 -12.84
CA GLY A 242 28.27 19.47 -11.67
C GLY A 242 27.60 18.19 -11.17
N PHE A 243 27.72 17.88 -9.89
CA PHE A 243 27.05 16.77 -9.23
C PHE A 243 25.88 17.26 -8.39
N GLY A 244 24.80 16.49 -8.32
CA GLY A 244 23.67 16.75 -7.44
C GLY A 244 22.75 15.54 -7.29
N VAL A 245 21.78 15.61 -6.37
CA VAL A 245 20.82 14.54 -6.13
C VAL A 245 19.40 15.06 -6.23
N VAL A 246 18.51 14.27 -6.84
CA VAL A 246 17.07 14.56 -6.94
C VAL A 246 16.24 13.48 -6.24
N GLU A 247 15.05 13.87 -5.80
CA GLU A 247 14.04 12.94 -5.29
C GLU A 247 13.46 12.12 -6.43
N LYS A 248 13.64 10.80 -6.38
CA LYS A 248 13.33 9.83 -7.42
C LYS A 248 11.97 10.03 -8.08
N GLY A 249 11.97 10.17 -9.41
CA GLY A 249 10.77 10.43 -10.21
C GLY A 249 10.30 11.89 -10.20
N THR A 250 11.14 12.82 -9.74
CA THR A 250 10.88 14.27 -9.71
C THR A 250 12.13 15.08 -10.03
N ASP A 251 11.98 16.33 -10.44
CA ASP A 251 13.10 17.29 -10.62
C ASP A 251 13.52 17.98 -9.30
N LYS A 252 13.01 17.53 -8.15
CA LYS A 252 13.23 18.18 -6.86
C LYS A 252 14.61 17.83 -6.32
N ILE A 253 15.53 18.80 -6.33
CA ILE A 253 16.86 18.68 -5.73
C ILE A 253 16.74 18.42 -4.23
N ILE A 254 17.45 17.41 -3.74
CA ILE A 254 17.55 17.07 -2.32
C ILE A 254 18.51 18.04 -1.63
N GLN A 255 18.09 18.53 -0.46
CA GLN A 255 18.85 19.49 0.36
C GLN A 255 19.20 18.93 1.76
N ASP A 256 18.98 17.62 1.95
CA ASP A 256 19.34 16.87 3.15
C ASP A 256 20.87 16.71 3.22
N GLN A 257 21.44 16.40 4.40
CA GLN A 257 22.86 16.07 4.48
C GLN A 257 23.16 14.76 3.74
N LEU A 258 24.16 14.78 2.87
CA LEU A 258 24.58 13.66 2.04
C LEU A 258 26.08 13.37 2.24
N ILE A 259 26.41 12.09 2.38
CA ILE A 259 27.79 11.59 2.30
C ILE A 259 28.05 11.22 0.85
N TRP A 260 29.18 11.67 0.31
CA TRP A 260 29.57 11.47 -1.08
C TRP A 260 30.89 10.71 -1.17
N THR A 261 30.94 9.75 -2.10
CA THR A 261 32.19 9.13 -2.55
C THR A 261 32.33 9.39 -4.05
N LEU A 262 33.50 9.86 -4.47
CA LEU A 262 33.79 10.11 -5.89
C LEU A 262 35.14 9.48 -6.25
N THR A 263 35.11 8.56 -7.21
CA THR A 263 36.31 7.96 -7.80
C THR A 263 36.42 8.35 -9.26
N TYR A 264 37.62 8.73 -9.71
CA TYR A 264 37.90 9.14 -11.09
C TYR A 264 39.20 8.49 -11.58
N GLU A 265 39.19 7.82 -12.73
CA GLU A 265 40.34 7.07 -13.26
C GLU A 265 41.04 6.16 -12.21
N GLY A 266 40.24 5.56 -11.33
CA GLY A 266 40.71 4.68 -10.24
C GLY A 266 41.26 5.39 -9.00
N GLN A 267 41.27 6.72 -8.96
CA GLN A 267 41.65 7.52 -7.79
C GLN A 267 40.41 8.07 -7.08
N THR A 268 40.29 7.83 -5.77
CA THR A 268 39.27 8.48 -4.92
C THR A 268 39.63 9.96 -4.73
N LEU A 269 38.71 10.85 -5.08
CA LEU A 269 38.84 12.31 -5.02
C LEU A 269 38.00 12.92 -3.89
N ILE A 270 36.83 12.34 -3.62
CA ILE A 270 35.98 12.69 -2.48
C ILE A 270 35.71 11.40 -1.70
N ASP A 271 35.96 11.47 -0.39
CA ASP A 271 35.64 10.46 0.62
C ASP A 271 35.40 11.23 1.94
N THR A 272 34.27 11.94 2.02
CA THR A 272 34.06 12.98 3.04
C THR A 272 32.69 12.95 3.71
N GLN A 273 32.70 13.23 5.02
CA GLN A 273 31.53 13.70 5.77
C GLN A 273 31.00 15.06 5.21
N PRO A 274 29.74 15.44 5.50
CA PRO A 274 28.85 16.01 4.48
C PRO A 274 29.35 17.33 3.88
N HIS A 275 29.35 17.34 2.55
CA HIS A 275 29.62 18.51 1.70
C HIS A 275 28.30 19.19 1.29
N GLU A 276 28.38 20.31 0.58
CA GLU A 276 27.24 20.95 -0.09
C GLU A 276 26.47 19.93 -0.97
N ASN A 277 25.14 19.99 -0.91
CA ASN A 277 24.21 19.01 -1.52
C ASN A 277 24.28 18.91 -3.05
N SER A 278 25.03 19.82 -3.67
CA SER A 278 25.48 19.80 -5.05
C SER A 278 26.83 20.50 -5.11
N PHE A 279 27.78 20.00 -5.89
CA PHE A 279 29.11 20.60 -6.04
C PHE A 279 29.58 20.54 -7.50
N GLY A 280 30.56 21.37 -7.86
CA GLY A 280 31.20 21.38 -9.17
C GLY A 280 32.69 21.08 -9.05
N MET A 281 33.23 20.30 -9.97
CA MET A 281 34.66 19.98 -10.08
C MET A 281 35.09 19.95 -11.55
N GLU A 282 36.36 20.20 -11.82
CA GLU A 282 36.92 20.20 -13.19
C GLU A 282 37.74 18.93 -13.43
N PHE A 283 37.58 18.32 -14.61
CA PHE A 283 38.20 17.04 -14.97
C PHE A 283 38.70 17.06 -16.42
N LEU A 284 39.83 16.39 -16.67
CA LEU A 284 40.22 15.99 -18.03
C LEU A 284 39.32 14.84 -18.52
N PRO A 285 39.16 14.62 -19.83
CA PRO A 285 38.38 13.51 -20.38
C PRO A 285 38.77 12.14 -19.81
N GLY A 286 37.77 11.28 -19.55
CA GLY A 286 37.96 10.03 -18.80
C GLY A 286 36.68 9.50 -18.15
N LYS A 287 36.81 8.66 -17.13
CA LYS A 287 35.72 7.92 -16.48
C LYS A 287 35.73 8.10 -14.96
N GLY A 288 34.54 8.25 -14.40
CA GLY A 288 34.33 8.30 -12.96
C GLY A 288 33.14 7.48 -12.50
N HIS A 289 33.09 7.31 -11.19
CA HIS A 289 32.04 6.64 -10.44
C HIS A 289 31.70 7.53 -9.24
N VAL A 290 30.42 7.82 -9.04
CA VAL A 290 29.94 8.65 -7.92
C VAL A 290 28.89 7.90 -7.13
N GLU A 291 29.03 7.92 -5.80
CA GLU A 291 28.13 7.31 -4.83
C GLU A 291 27.59 8.39 -3.90
N VAL A 292 26.36 8.20 -3.42
CA VAL A 292 25.77 9.06 -2.39
C VAL A 292 24.96 8.25 -1.38
N LEU A 293 25.11 8.60 -0.11
CA LEU A 293 24.38 8.03 1.03
C LEU A 293 23.72 9.15 1.84
N ARG A 294 22.41 9.06 2.08
CA ARG A 294 21.71 9.92 3.05
C ARG A 294 21.71 9.25 4.43
N PRO A 295 22.34 9.82 5.46
CA PRO A 295 22.45 9.18 6.78
C PRO A 295 21.12 9.04 7.55
N GLU A 296 20.11 9.86 7.23
CA GLU A 296 18.84 9.94 7.96
C GLU A 296 17.95 8.68 7.79
N ASP A 297 18.08 7.98 6.66
CA ASP A 297 17.31 6.79 6.30
C ASP A 297 18.14 5.71 5.57
N GLU A 298 19.47 5.85 5.58
CA GLU A 298 20.44 4.97 4.89
C GLU A 298 20.19 4.82 3.37
N ALA A 299 19.47 5.76 2.75
CA ALA A 299 19.20 5.72 1.31
C ALA A 299 20.47 5.94 0.48
N TYR A 300 20.74 5.03 -0.45
CA TYR A 300 21.96 4.98 -1.27
C TYR A 300 21.65 5.01 -2.78
N ALA A 301 22.52 5.66 -3.56
CA ALA A 301 22.55 5.59 -5.02
C ALA A 301 23.99 5.70 -5.55
N GLU A 302 24.23 5.10 -6.71
CA GLU A 302 25.52 5.10 -7.40
C GLU A 302 25.33 5.35 -8.90
N LEU A 303 26.35 5.90 -9.58
CA LEU A 303 26.33 6.15 -11.02
C LEU A 303 27.75 6.21 -11.62
N ASP A 304 27.98 5.44 -12.67
CA ASP A 304 29.14 5.61 -13.56
C ASP A 304 28.90 6.79 -14.53
N PHE A 305 29.91 7.63 -14.73
CA PHE A 305 29.85 8.75 -15.67
C PHE A 305 31.15 8.88 -16.49
N THR A 306 31.05 9.53 -17.64
CA THR A 306 32.19 9.79 -18.54
C THR A 306 32.34 11.28 -18.79
N VAL A 307 33.55 11.81 -18.67
CA VAL A 307 33.87 13.20 -19.00
C VAL A 307 34.32 13.27 -20.46
N ALA A 308 33.70 14.17 -21.21
CA ALA A 308 34.01 14.48 -22.61
C ALA A 308 34.63 15.88 -22.74
N ASP A 309 34.51 16.51 -23.91
CA ASP A 309 35.02 17.86 -24.22
C ASP A 309 34.14 19.02 -23.69
N LYS A 310 33.06 18.72 -22.94
CA LYS A 310 32.05 19.70 -22.55
C LYS A 310 31.60 19.55 -21.10
N ALA A 311 31.28 20.69 -20.50
CA ALA A 311 30.67 20.76 -19.18
C ALA A 311 29.29 20.06 -19.16
N GLN A 312 29.03 19.29 -18.11
CA GLN A 312 27.79 18.52 -17.95
C GLN A 312 27.35 18.46 -16.49
N LYS A 313 26.17 17.87 -16.26
CA LYS A 313 25.65 17.60 -14.91
C LYS A 313 25.32 16.13 -14.73
N VAL A 314 25.72 15.58 -13.59
CA VAL A 314 25.48 14.20 -13.16
C VAL A 314 24.51 14.25 -11.99
N TYR A 315 23.34 13.63 -12.15
CA TYR A 315 22.29 13.59 -11.14
C TYR A 315 22.06 12.15 -10.67
N LEU A 316 22.09 11.94 -9.36
CA LEU A 316 21.69 10.69 -8.71
C LEU A 316 20.25 10.80 -8.21
N GLU A 317 19.53 9.67 -8.15
CA GLU A 317 18.16 9.62 -7.63
C GLU A 317 18.10 8.89 -6.29
N LEU A 318 17.73 9.59 -5.21
CA LEU A 318 17.40 8.96 -3.94
C LEU A 318 15.87 8.90 -3.74
N PRO A 319 15.34 7.88 -3.02
CA PRO A 319 13.95 7.88 -2.61
C PRO A 319 13.59 9.13 -1.78
N LYS A 320 12.32 9.48 -1.77
CA LYS A 320 11.76 10.52 -0.89
C LYS A 320 12.04 10.19 0.58
N LEU A 321 12.61 11.15 1.32
CA LEU A 321 12.79 11.02 2.77
C LEU A 321 11.42 10.99 3.45
N LEU A 322 11.16 9.94 4.24
CA LEU A 322 9.93 9.77 5.00
C LEU A 322 10.19 9.86 6.51
N PRO A 323 9.24 10.39 7.31
CA PRO A 323 9.36 10.37 8.76
C PRO A 323 9.55 8.95 9.32
N GLN A 324 10.50 8.80 10.25
CA GLN A 324 10.76 7.54 10.94
C GLN A 324 9.50 7.03 11.68
N ALA A 325 9.16 5.76 11.48
CA ALA A 325 8.03 5.08 12.10
C ALA A 325 8.30 3.58 12.26
N SER A 326 7.57 2.90 13.15
CA SER A 326 7.64 1.45 13.31
C SER A 326 6.30 0.86 13.69
N ILE A 327 6.11 -0.43 13.38
CA ILE A 327 4.98 -1.24 13.85
C ILE A 327 5.52 -2.46 14.58
N ASP A 328 5.07 -2.66 15.82
CA ASP A 328 5.24 -3.91 16.55
C ASP A 328 3.89 -4.62 16.73
N ALA A 329 3.86 -5.88 16.28
CA ALA A 329 2.70 -6.74 16.26
C ALA A 329 3.15 -8.21 16.11
N PRO A 330 2.32 -9.19 16.47
CA PRO A 330 2.61 -10.61 16.24
C PRO A 330 2.92 -10.92 14.77
N SER A 331 3.87 -11.82 14.52
CA SER A 331 4.19 -12.30 13.17
C SER A 331 3.17 -13.32 12.62
N GLU A 332 2.38 -13.94 13.50
CA GLU A 332 1.27 -14.80 13.14
C GLU A 332 0.16 -14.76 14.20
N ALA A 333 -1.08 -14.98 13.77
CA ALA A 333 -2.26 -15.10 14.64
C ALA A 333 -3.43 -15.78 13.88
N PRO A 334 -4.43 -16.37 14.57
CA PRO A 334 -5.56 -17.04 13.92
C PRO A 334 -6.49 -16.09 13.16
N ALA A 335 -7.09 -16.60 12.09
CA ALA A 335 -8.14 -15.92 11.33
C ALA A 335 -9.28 -15.46 12.24
N GLY A 336 -9.64 -14.17 12.14
CA GLY A 336 -10.71 -13.57 12.93
C GLY A 336 -10.36 -13.20 14.39
N SER A 337 -9.12 -13.43 14.86
CA SER A 337 -8.70 -13.05 16.22
C SER A 337 -8.46 -11.54 16.36
N GLU A 338 -8.47 -11.03 17.58
CA GLU A 338 -7.88 -9.72 17.88
C GLU A 338 -6.36 -9.85 18.11
N ILE A 339 -5.60 -8.84 17.70
CA ILE A 339 -4.19 -8.67 18.00
C ILE A 339 -3.93 -7.26 18.56
N THR A 340 -2.98 -7.14 19.49
CA THR A 340 -2.43 -5.84 19.87
C THR A 340 -1.47 -5.36 18.78
N VAL A 341 -1.66 -4.13 18.30
CA VAL A 341 -0.74 -3.43 17.42
C VAL A 341 -0.18 -2.22 18.16
N ASN A 342 1.14 -2.17 18.32
CA ASN A 342 1.86 -1.02 18.89
C ASN A 342 2.61 -0.30 17.76
N TRP A 343 2.86 1.01 17.92
CA TRP A 343 3.63 1.76 16.92
C TRP A 343 4.48 2.88 17.49
N SER A 344 5.41 3.36 16.66
CA SER A 344 6.02 4.67 16.79
C SER A 344 5.91 5.40 15.46
N GLY A 345 5.92 6.73 15.47
CA GLY A 345 5.79 7.52 14.25
C GLY A 345 5.34 8.96 14.51
N PRO A 346 5.07 9.74 13.45
CA PRO A 346 4.74 11.16 13.55
C PRO A 346 3.33 11.43 14.11
N ASN A 347 2.43 10.44 14.10
CA ASN A 347 1.07 10.50 14.65
C ASN A 347 0.29 11.75 14.22
N LYS A 348 0.36 12.12 12.93
CA LYS A 348 -0.39 13.27 12.42
C LYS A 348 -1.87 12.91 12.38
N SER A 349 -2.73 13.94 12.45
CA SER A 349 -4.16 13.70 12.38
C SER A 349 -4.55 13.08 11.03
N GLY A 350 -5.39 12.05 11.09
CA GLY A 350 -5.77 11.24 9.93
C GLY A 350 -4.73 10.21 9.45
N ASP A 351 -3.53 10.11 10.05
CA ASP A 351 -2.63 8.99 9.80
C ASP A 351 -3.33 7.67 10.26
N VAL A 352 -3.13 6.57 9.52
CA VAL A 352 -3.80 5.29 9.77
C VAL A 352 -2.82 4.12 9.89
N ILE A 353 -3.19 3.12 10.67
CA ILE A 353 -2.64 1.77 10.53
C ILE A 353 -3.72 0.87 9.95
N ALA A 354 -3.42 0.29 8.79
CA ALA A 354 -4.33 -0.55 8.02
C ALA A 354 -3.70 -1.93 7.76
N LEU A 355 -4.55 -2.96 7.70
CA LEU A 355 -4.17 -4.27 7.17
C LEU A 355 -4.42 -4.29 5.66
N ALA A 356 -3.44 -4.70 4.87
CA ALA A 356 -3.51 -4.75 3.41
C ALA A 356 -3.03 -6.12 2.88
N ASN A 357 -3.36 -6.42 1.62
CA ASN A 357 -2.69 -7.49 0.88
C ASN A 357 -1.27 -6.99 0.49
N PRO A 358 -0.18 -7.76 0.72
CA PRO A 358 1.18 -7.31 0.44
C PRO A 358 1.44 -6.95 -1.04
N LYS A 359 0.58 -7.39 -1.96
CA LYS A 359 0.68 -7.09 -3.39
C LYS A 359 0.08 -5.73 -3.79
N ASP A 360 -0.78 -5.14 -2.96
CA ASP A 360 -1.54 -3.95 -3.32
C ASP A 360 -0.67 -2.70 -3.18
N GLY A 361 -0.85 -1.71 -4.07
CA GLY A 361 -0.19 -0.41 -3.95
C GLY A 361 -0.61 0.37 -2.70
N ALA A 362 0.08 1.47 -2.39
CA ALA A 362 -0.25 2.33 -1.25
C ALA A 362 -1.68 2.93 -1.35
N ALA A 363 -2.11 3.30 -2.55
CA ALA A 363 -3.45 3.82 -2.81
C ALA A 363 -4.56 2.75 -2.86
N GLU A 364 -4.20 1.47 -3.05
CA GLU A 364 -5.16 0.37 -3.24
C GLU A 364 -5.36 -0.46 -1.96
N GLY A 365 -4.31 -0.67 -1.17
CA GLY A 365 -4.27 -1.69 -0.13
C GLY A 365 -5.22 -1.49 1.06
N VAL A 366 -5.63 -0.25 1.37
CA VAL A 366 -6.58 0.02 2.46
C VAL A 366 -8.01 -0.32 2.06
N ALA A 367 -8.38 -0.06 0.80
CA ALA A 367 -9.76 -0.22 0.30
C ALA A 367 -10.18 -1.69 0.17
N ASN A 368 -9.23 -2.61 -0.05
CA ASN A 368 -9.53 -4.01 -0.33
C ASN A 368 -9.85 -4.85 0.92
N VAL A 369 -9.39 -4.42 2.10
CA VAL A 369 -9.54 -5.19 3.35
C VAL A 369 -10.46 -4.49 4.36
N ASN A 370 -10.57 -3.15 4.32
CA ASN A 370 -11.40 -2.34 5.22
C ASN A 370 -11.15 -2.57 6.73
N ILE A 371 -9.95 -3.05 7.10
CA ILE A 371 -9.50 -3.20 8.49
C ILE A 371 -8.42 -2.15 8.74
N TYR A 372 -8.78 -1.07 9.43
CA TYR A 372 -7.87 0.02 9.78
C TYR A 372 -8.34 0.76 11.03
N PHE A 373 -7.44 1.51 11.65
CA PHE A 373 -7.76 2.50 12.68
C PHE A 373 -6.91 3.76 12.48
N TYR A 374 -7.37 4.89 13.02
CA TYR A 374 -6.63 6.14 13.01
C TYR A 374 -5.68 6.21 14.23
N VAL A 375 -4.42 6.59 14.01
CA VAL A 375 -3.41 6.59 15.08
C VAL A 375 -3.58 7.77 16.05
N ASP A 376 -4.18 8.88 15.60
CA ASP A 376 -4.42 10.09 16.41
C ASP A 376 -5.53 9.92 17.46
N GLN A 377 -6.32 8.85 17.36
CA GLN A 377 -7.37 8.50 18.34
C GLN A 377 -6.82 7.77 19.58
N ASN A 378 -5.55 7.32 19.54
CA ASN A 378 -4.96 6.46 20.55
C ASN A 378 -3.70 7.04 21.20
N ALA A 379 -3.88 7.76 22.32
CA ALA A 379 -2.82 8.47 23.04
C ALA A 379 -1.63 7.61 23.53
N ASN A 380 -1.79 6.28 23.58
CA ASN A 380 -0.78 5.33 24.08
C ASN A 380 -0.01 4.60 22.94
N ASN A 381 -0.25 4.95 21.67
CA ASN A 381 0.30 4.25 20.50
C ASN A 381 0.09 2.72 20.51
N THR A 382 -1.08 2.27 20.97
CA THR A 382 -1.48 0.86 21.02
C THR A 382 -2.97 0.75 20.76
N GLU A 383 -3.40 -0.27 20.02
CA GLU A 383 -4.81 -0.54 19.67
C GLU A 383 -5.02 -2.04 19.39
N GLN A 384 -6.25 -2.53 19.56
CA GLN A 384 -6.67 -3.87 19.17
C GLN A 384 -7.17 -3.88 17.72
N MET A 385 -6.56 -4.69 16.87
CA MET A 385 -7.01 -4.92 15.49
C MET A 385 -7.57 -6.34 15.36
N ARG A 386 -8.82 -6.47 14.88
CA ARG A 386 -9.38 -7.77 14.49
C ARG A 386 -8.88 -8.16 13.10
N LEU A 387 -8.32 -9.35 12.98
CA LEU A 387 -7.83 -9.92 11.72
C LEU A 387 -8.98 -10.46 10.85
N PRO A 388 -8.80 -10.55 9.52
CA PRO A 388 -9.80 -11.12 8.64
C PRO A 388 -10.03 -12.60 8.94
N THR A 389 -11.23 -13.07 8.64
CA THR A 389 -11.62 -14.49 8.76
C THR A 389 -11.08 -15.38 7.64
N THR A 390 -10.39 -14.81 6.65
CA THR A 390 -9.69 -15.52 5.56
C THR A 390 -8.20 -15.70 5.90
N PRO A 391 -7.67 -16.94 5.95
CA PRO A 391 -6.24 -17.19 6.15
C PRO A 391 -5.37 -16.68 4.99
N GLY A 392 -4.15 -16.23 5.29
CA GLY A 392 -3.26 -15.66 4.27
C GLY A 392 -2.04 -14.93 4.83
N ILE A 393 -1.25 -14.33 3.94
CA ILE A 393 -0.19 -13.40 4.32
C ILE A 393 -0.70 -11.98 4.08
N TYR A 394 -0.65 -11.16 5.13
CA TYR A 394 -1.10 -9.78 5.13
C TYR A 394 0.04 -8.85 5.57
N GLU A 395 -0.10 -7.55 5.29
CA GLU A 395 0.85 -6.52 5.69
C GLU A 395 0.12 -5.43 6.47
N LEU A 396 0.52 -5.20 7.73
CA LEU A 396 0.16 -4.00 8.47
C LEU A 396 0.97 -2.83 7.91
N ARG A 397 0.32 -1.72 7.59
CA ARG A 397 0.92 -0.51 7.00
C ARG A 397 0.59 0.70 7.85
N TYR A 398 1.61 1.43 8.31
CA TYR A 398 1.45 2.79 8.83
C TYR A 398 1.47 3.70 7.62
N GLN A 399 0.34 4.32 7.31
CA GLN A 399 0.19 5.23 6.20
C GLN A 399 -0.11 6.65 6.71
N THR A 400 0.57 7.65 6.18
CA THR A 400 0.29 9.05 6.57
C THR A 400 -0.87 9.65 5.78
N SER A 401 -1.65 10.55 6.40
CA SER A 401 -2.64 11.39 5.71
C SER A 401 -2.03 12.38 4.71
N THR A 402 -0.71 12.57 4.76
CA THR A 402 0.04 13.51 3.92
C THR A 402 0.74 12.82 2.75
N GLY A 403 1.17 13.58 1.73
CA GLY A 403 2.04 13.06 0.68
C GLY A 403 1.44 11.95 -0.22
N ASN A 404 0.13 11.95 -0.45
CA ASN A 404 -0.61 10.91 -1.21
C ASN A 404 -0.67 9.53 -0.53
N GLY A 405 -0.47 9.44 0.79
CA GLY A 405 -0.55 8.16 1.49
C GLY A 405 0.74 7.36 1.45
N ASP A 406 1.88 8.00 1.74
CA ASP A 406 3.15 7.28 1.87
C ASP A 406 3.09 6.26 3.02
N ILE A 407 3.68 5.08 2.79
CA ILE A 407 3.81 4.03 3.81
C ILE A 407 5.08 4.29 4.61
N LEU A 408 4.93 4.70 5.88
CA LEU A 408 6.03 5.01 6.78
C LEU A 408 6.65 3.75 7.42
N ALA A 409 5.81 2.75 7.71
CA ALA A 409 6.25 1.48 8.29
C ALA A 409 5.40 0.32 7.77
N ARG A 410 6.00 -0.88 7.72
CA ARG A 410 5.34 -2.12 7.31
C ARG A 410 5.68 -3.28 8.24
N LYS A 411 4.72 -4.17 8.49
CA LYS A 411 4.92 -5.41 9.27
C LYS A 411 4.08 -6.54 8.66
N THR A 412 4.75 -7.57 8.14
CA THR A 412 4.07 -8.77 7.64
C THR A 412 3.49 -9.59 8.79
N ILE A 413 2.27 -10.08 8.62
CA ILE A 413 1.61 -11.02 9.52
C ILE A 413 1.01 -12.19 8.74
N LYS A 414 1.17 -13.41 9.26
CA LYS A 414 0.53 -14.61 8.75
C LYS A 414 -0.76 -14.89 9.53
N VAL A 415 -1.89 -14.74 8.86
CA VAL A 415 -3.20 -15.13 9.38
C VAL A 415 -3.36 -16.64 9.18
N THR A 416 -3.39 -17.40 10.26
CA THR A 416 -3.48 -18.87 10.25
C THR A 416 -4.94 -19.34 10.22
N GLU A 417 -5.17 -20.57 9.79
CA GLU A 417 -6.51 -21.15 9.77
C GLU A 417 -7.06 -21.34 11.20
N PHE A 418 -8.33 -20.97 11.40
CA PHE A 418 -9.06 -21.22 12.64
C PHE A 418 -10.29 -22.07 12.34
N ALA A 419 -10.43 -23.21 13.02
CA ALA A 419 -11.59 -24.07 12.92
C ALA A 419 -12.76 -23.48 13.74
N PHE A 420 -13.51 -22.58 13.09
CA PHE A 420 -14.81 -22.09 13.54
C PHE A 420 -15.81 -23.24 13.64
N ASP A 421 -16.69 -23.18 14.64
CA ASP A 421 -17.69 -24.22 14.86
C ASP A 421 -18.95 -23.62 15.51
N ILE A 422 -20.09 -24.30 15.35
CA ILE A 422 -21.35 -23.96 16.03
C ILE A 422 -22.18 -25.21 16.27
N ALA A 423 -22.68 -25.35 17.50
CA ALA A 423 -23.47 -26.46 17.97
C ALA A 423 -24.84 -25.97 18.48
N ALA A 424 -25.89 -26.69 18.08
CA ALA A 424 -27.24 -26.58 18.60
C ALA A 424 -27.83 -28.01 18.69
N PRO A 425 -29.05 -28.20 19.21
CA PRO A 425 -29.74 -29.48 19.12
C PRO A 425 -30.19 -29.77 17.68
N ASP A 426 -30.04 -31.01 17.20
CA ASP A 426 -30.50 -31.42 15.85
C ASP A 426 -32.00 -31.21 15.63
N LYS A 427 -32.80 -31.20 16.70
CA LYS A 427 -34.27 -31.12 16.66
C LYS A 427 -34.83 -30.33 17.84
N VAL A 428 -35.72 -29.39 17.54
CA VAL A 428 -36.47 -28.59 18.54
C VAL A 428 -37.94 -28.46 18.15
N SER A 429 -38.72 -27.89 19.06
CA SER A 429 -40.15 -27.66 18.93
C SER A 429 -40.44 -26.18 18.62
N VAL A 430 -41.43 -25.87 17.77
CA VAL A 430 -41.83 -24.48 17.46
C VAL A 430 -42.00 -23.64 18.73
N GLY A 431 -41.44 -22.42 18.76
CA GLY A 431 -41.53 -21.50 19.90
C GLY A 431 -40.71 -21.87 21.15
N THR A 432 -40.05 -23.03 21.20
CA THR A 432 -39.23 -23.42 22.36
C THR A 432 -37.88 -22.71 22.40
N VAL A 433 -37.34 -22.49 23.60
CA VAL A 433 -35.98 -21.95 23.81
C VAL A 433 -34.96 -23.09 23.84
N PHE A 434 -33.82 -22.93 23.18
CA PHE A 434 -32.75 -23.93 23.12
C PHE A 434 -31.36 -23.29 23.22
N ASP A 435 -30.38 -24.06 23.72
CA ASP A 435 -28.98 -23.66 23.85
C ASP A 435 -28.26 -23.64 22.50
N VAL A 436 -27.37 -22.68 22.32
CA VAL A 436 -26.41 -22.61 21.21
C VAL A 436 -25.02 -22.32 21.77
N GLU A 437 -24.03 -23.07 21.32
CA GLU A 437 -22.62 -22.92 21.68
C GLU A 437 -21.80 -22.74 20.40
N TRP A 438 -20.77 -21.91 20.41
CA TRP A 438 -19.91 -21.67 19.24
C TRP A 438 -18.44 -21.63 19.57
N LYS A 439 -17.61 -21.70 18.54
CA LYS A 439 -16.16 -21.59 18.66
C LYS A 439 -15.64 -20.49 17.75
N SER A 440 -15.11 -19.45 18.37
CA SER A 440 -14.48 -18.29 17.73
C SER A 440 -13.22 -17.88 18.51
N PRO A 441 -12.27 -17.15 17.90
CA PRO A 441 -11.05 -16.70 18.57
C PRO A 441 -11.24 -15.44 19.43
N THR A 442 -12.34 -14.72 19.22
CA THR A 442 -12.89 -13.64 20.06
C THR A 442 -14.41 -13.65 19.87
N ASN A 443 -15.16 -12.95 20.72
CA ASN A 443 -16.60 -12.76 20.54
C ASN A 443 -16.95 -11.45 19.81
N LYS A 444 -16.01 -10.50 19.70
CA LYS A 444 -16.26 -9.25 18.98
C LYS A 444 -16.37 -9.46 17.46
N GLY A 445 -17.35 -8.81 16.85
CA GLY A 445 -17.52 -8.82 15.39
C GLY A 445 -18.10 -10.12 14.82
N TYR A 446 -18.75 -10.96 15.63
CA TYR A 446 -19.49 -12.13 15.17
C TYR A 446 -20.98 -12.02 15.51
N ILE A 447 -21.82 -12.58 14.64
CA ILE A 447 -23.27 -12.67 14.82
C ILE A 447 -23.70 -14.13 14.67
N ILE A 448 -24.55 -14.58 15.59
CA ILE A 448 -25.21 -15.87 15.51
C ILE A 448 -26.61 -15.61 14.98
N THR A 449 -27.03 -16.37 13.97
CA THR A 449 -28.31 -16.18 13.28
C THR A 449 -29.00 -17.53 13.09
N MET A 450 -30.33 -17.52 12.98
CA MET A 450 -31.12 -18.70 12.58
C MET A 450 -31.91 -18.35 11.31
N ALA A 451 -31.80 -19.17 10.27
CA ALA A 451 -32.39 -18.94 8.95
C ALA A 451 -32.78 -20.27 8.29
N LYS A 452 -33.41 -20.27 7.11
CA LYS A 452 -33.63 -21.52 6.36
C LYS A 452 -32.39 -21.88 5.53
N PRO A 453 -32.17 -23.17 5.22
CA PRO A 453 -31.11 -23.60 4.31
C PRO A 453 -31.23 -22.90 2.95
N GLY A 454 -30.18 -22.17 2.57
CA GLY A 454 -30.11 -21.44 1.30
C GLY A 454 -30.68 -20.02 1.29
N ASP A 455 -31.28 -19.55 2.38
CA ASP A 455 -31.59 -18.11 2.58
C ASP A 455 -30.28 -17.30 2.49
N SER A 456 -30.34 -16.02 2.08
CA SER A 456 -29.13 -15.19 2.06
C SER A 456 -28.58 -15.01 3.48
N SER A 457 -27.31 -14.61 3.60
CA SER A 457 -26.66 -14.44 4.90
C SER A 457 -27.31 -13.37 5.78
N ASN A 458 -27.87 -12.32 5.16
CA ASN A 458 -28.65 -11.28 5.81
C ASN A 458 -30.06 -11.73 6.22
N ASP A 459 -30.63 -12.74 5.55
CA ASP A 459 -31.97 -13.26 5.86
C ASP A 459 -31.90 -14.19 7.08
N HIS A 460 -32.68 -13.88 8.11
CA HIS A 460 -32.76 -14.66 9.34
C HIS A 460 -34.09 -14.43 10.07
N THR A 461 -34.53 -15.43 10.84
CA THR A 461 -35.71 -15.38 11.72
C THR A 461 -35.38 -15.01 13.17
N ALA A 462 -34.11 -15.15 13.56
CA ALA A 462 -33.59 -14.74 14.87
C ALA A 462 -32.09 -14.43 14.75
N TYR A 463 -31.59 -13.53 15.59
CA TYR A 463 -30.16 -13.20 15.68
C TYR A 463 -29.76 -12.80 17.10
N LEU A 464 -28.46 -12.91 17.38
CA LEU A 464 -27.80 -12.30 18.53
C LEU A 464 -26.34 -11.95 18.17
N TYR A 465 -25.79 -10.94 18.81
CA TYR A 465 -24.37 -10.58 18.66
C TYR A 465 -23.54 -11.36 19.69
N ALA A 466 -22.44 -11.98 19.25
CA ALA A 466 -21.63 -12.84 20.11
C ALA A 466 -20.93 -12.06 21.23
N ASP A 467 -20.65 -10.78 21.03
CA ASP A 467 -19.99 -9.89 22.00
C ASP A 467 -20.76 -9.71 23.31
N GLN A 468 -22.07 -9.96 23.31
CA GLN A 468 -22.93 -9.96 24.50
C GLN A 468 -22.75 -11.22 25.38
N TYR A 469 -22.04 -12.25 24.88
CA TYR A 469 -21.99 -13.59 25.48
C TYR A 469 -20.52 -14.06 25.65
N PRO A 470 -19.84 -13.67 26.75
CA PRO A 470 -18.41 -13.94 26.94
C PRO A 470 -18.06 -15.43 26.94
N ASP A 471 -18.96 -16.29 27.42
CA ASP A 471 -18.75 -17.73 27.57
C ASP A 471 -18.99 -18.54 26.27
N THR A 472 -19.10 -17.88 25.11
CA THR A 472 -19.35 -18.52 23.79
C THR A 472 -20.63 -19.37 23.74
N LYS A 473 -21.60 -19.04 24.59
CA LYS A 473 -22.88 -19.73 24.77
C LYS A 473 -24.02 -18.75 24.93
N ALA A 474 -25.14 -19.04 24.28
CA ALA A 474 -26.38 -18.28 24.38
C ALA A 474 -27.61 -19.19 24.23
N THR A 475 -28.80 -18.59 24.25
CA THR A 475 -30.05 -19.27 23.90
C THR A 475 -30.74 -18.59 22.74
N LEU A 476 -31.43 -19.38 21.90
CA LEU A 476 -32.30 -18.90 20.82
C LEU A 476 -33.71 -19.45 21.01
N THR A 477 -34.70 -18.77 20.42
CA THR A 477 -36.09 -19.24 20.37
C THR A 477 -36.39 -19.81 18.98
N ALA A 478 -36.92 -21.02 18.93
CA ALA A 478 -37.30 -21.67 17.68
C ALA A 478 -38.45 -20.91 16.97
N PRO A 479 -38.42 -20.79 15.63
CA PRO A 479 -39.48 -20.20 14.83
C PRO A 479 -40.87 -20.78 15.11
N THR A 480 -41.92 -20.01 14.83
CA THR A 480 -43.33 -20.45 14.97
C THR A 480 -43.84 -21.26 13.78
N LYS A 481 -43.01 -21.44 12.74
CA LYS A 481 -43.27 -22.24 11.56
C LYS A 481 -42.35 -23.48 11.61
N PRO A 482 -42.88 -24.70 11.40
CA PRO A 482 -42.07 -25.91 11.34
C PRO A 482 -41.27 -25.96 10.04
N GLY A 483 -40.20 -26.74 10.04
CA GLY A 483 -39.35 -26.99 8.89
C GLY A 483 -37.88 -27.16 9.25
N THR A 484 -37.04 -27.32 8.24
CA THR A 484 -35.58 -27.32 8.40
C THR A 484 -35.06 -25.89 8.43
N TYR A 485 -34.25 -25.61 9.44
CA TYR A 485 -33.53 -24.35 9.65
C TYR A 485 -32.03 -24.63 9.80
N GLU A 486 -31.22 -23.60 9.80
CA GLU A 486 -29.81 -23.66 10.16
C GLU A 486 -29.45 -22.52 11.13
N VAL A 487 -28.69 -22.85 12.17
CA VAL A 487 -28.02 -21.88 13.04
C VAL A 487 -26.65 -21.60 12.44
N ARG A 488 -26.34 -20.33 12.17
CA ARG A 488 -25.13 -19.90 11.45
C ARG A 488 -24.30 -18.98 12.34
N LEU A 489 -23.00 -19.26 12.45
CA LEU A 489 -21.99 -18.32 12.93
C LEU A 489 -21.49 -17.50 11.74
N GLN A 490 -21.61 -16.18 11.79
CA GLN A 490 -21.21 -15.29 10.69
C GLN A 490 -20.25 -14.18 11.14
N ASP A 491 -19.46 -13.66 10.21
CA ASP A 491 -18.63 -12.48 10.40
C ASP A 491 -19.47 -11.19 10.25
N ALA A 492 -19.63 -10.42 11.33
CA ALA A 492 -20.45 -9.19 11.30
C ALA A 492 -19.79 -8.04 10.51
N LEU A 493 -18.47 -8.09 10.26
CA LEU A 493 -17.81 -7.12 9.37
C LEU A 493 -18.04 -7.47 7.90
N VAL A 494 -18.19 -8.75 7.58
CA VAL A 494 -18.38 -9.26 6.22
C VAL A 494 -19.64 -10.11 6.22
N HIS A 495 -20.80 -9.44 6.19
CA HIS A 495 -22.15 -9.99 6.28
C HIS A 495 -22.46 -11.14 5.31
N ALA A 496 -21.61 -11.44 4.32
CA ALA A 496 -21.73 -12.58 3.41
C ALA A 496 -20.98 -13.85 3.86
N ASN A 497 -20.17 -13.80 4.92
CA ASN A 497 -19.27 -14.89 5.30
C ASN A 497 -19.86 -15.74 6.45
N ILE A 498 -20.48 -16.87 6.09
CA ILE A 498 -20.93 -17.90 7.03
C ILE A 498 -19.73 -18.80 7.37
N LEU A 499 -19.26 -18.71 8.61
CA LEU A 499 -18.05 -19.37 9.11
C LEU A 499 -18.30 -20.82 9.56
N ALA A 500 -19.46 -21.05 10.19
CA ALA A 500 -19.93 -22.37 10.59
C ALA A 500 -21.46 -22.42 10.54
N ARG A 501 -22.03 -23.63 10.37
CA ARG A 501 -23.48 -23.86 10.36
C ARG A 501 -23.85 -25.17 11.02
N HIS A 502 -24.98 -25.19 11.72
CA HIS A 502 -25.61 -26.39 12.28
C HIS A 502 -27.04 -26.49 11.77
N THR A 503 -27.43 -27.63 11.19
CA THR A 503 -28.79 -27.84 10.66
C THR A 503 -29.71 -28.33 11.78
N ILE A 504 -30.91 -27.75 11.89
CA ILE A 504 -31.86 -28.00 12.98
C ILE A 504 -33.27 -28.21 12.42
N GLU A 505 -33.92 -29.28 12.86
CA GLU A 505 -35.32 -29.58 12.50
C GLU A 505 -36.27 -28.97 13.53
N VAL A 506 -37.07 -27.99 13.11
CA VAL A 506 -38.12 -27.38 13.93
C VAL A 506 -39.43 -28.13 13.67
N SER A 507 -39.87 -28.92 14.64
CA SER A 507 -41.12 -29.70 14.57
C SER A 507 -42.31 -28.92 15.13
N GLU A 508 -43.51 -29.23 14.63
CA GLU A 508 -44.77 -28.82 15.26
C GLU A 508 -44.81 -29.30 16.73
N VAL A 509 -45.45 -28.51 17.59
CA VAL A 509 -45.76 -28.91 18.96
C VAL A 509 -47.18 -29.44 19.01
N GLU A 510 -47.35 -30.65 19.53
CA GLU A 510 -48.64 -31.09 20.06
C GLU A 510 -48.95 -30.28 21.32
N ALA A 511 -49.70 -29.18 21.15
CA ALA A 511 -50.36 -28.53 22.27
C ALA A 511 -51.67 -29.27 22.59
N SER A 512 -52.09 -29.18 23.85
CA SER A 512 -53.38 -29.66 24.30
C SER A 512 -53.92 -28.73 25.36
N LEU A 513 -55.23 -28.53 25.41
CA LEU A 513 -55.91 -27.85 26.49
C LEU A 513 -57.10 -28.67 26.95
N ILE A 514 -57.47 -28.49 28.22
CA ILE A 514 -58.62 -29.11 28.87
C ILE A 514 -59.36 -27.99 29.60
N ALA A 515 -60.54 -27.65 29.07
CA ALA A 515 -61.55 -26.81 29.69
C ALA A 515 -62.76 -27.67 30.09
N PRO A 516 -63.72 -27.15 30.87
CA PRO A 516 -65.04 -27.78 31.01
C PRO A 516 -65.77 -27.80 29.66
N ASP A 517 -66.67 -28.76 29.45
CA ASP A 517 -67.53 -28.77 28.25
C ASP A 517 -68.66 -27.73 28.33
N THR A 518 -69.06 -27.35 29.56
CA THR A 518 -70.15 -26.43 29.85
C THR A 518 -69.83 -25.51 31.03
N VAL A 519 -70.20 -24.23 30.95
CA VAL A 519 -70.12 -23.23 32.04
C VAL A 519 -71.31 -22.28 31.99
N GLU A 520 -71.64 -21.62 33.10
CA GLU A 520 -72.69 -20.58 33.14
C GLU A 520 -72.19 -19.20 32.66
N VAL A 521 -73.09 -18.35 32.17
CA VAL A 521 -72.77 -16.98 31.74
C VAL A 521 -72.08 -16.15 32.84
N GLY A 522 -70.83 -15.72 32.60
CA GLY A 522 -70.02 -14.99 33.59
C GLY A 522 -69.51 -15.84 34.75
N GLU A 523 -69.42 -17.16 34.60
CA GLU A 523 -68.65 -18.04 35.49
C GLU A 523 -67.13 -17.91 35.24
N THR A 524 -66.31 -17.93 36.29
CA THR A 524 -64.86 -18.10 36.17
C THR A 524 -64.51 -19.58 36.13
N PHE A 525 -63.87 -20.04 35.06
CA PHE A 525 -63.50 -21.44 34.85
C PHE A 525 -62.00 -21.63 34.60
N LYS A 526 -61.52 -22.85 34.86
CA LYS A 526 -60.10 -23.22 34.73
C LYS A 526 -59.83 -23.92 33.40
N VAL A 527 -58.71 -23.56 32.78
CA VAL A 527 -58.16 -24.25 31.62
C VAL A 527 -56.77 -24.76 31.94
N VAL A 528 -56.62 -26.09 31.97
CA VAL A 528 -55.32 -26.77 32.07
C VAL A 528 -54.74 -26.88 30.67
N TRP A 529 -53.47 -26.54 30.48
CA TRP A 529 -52.83 -26.57 29.17
C TRP A 529 -51.49 -27.31 29.18
N LYS A 530 -51.05 -27.72 28.00
CA LYS A 530 -49.70 -28.19 27.69
C LYS A 530 -49.34 -27.66 26.31
N GLY A 531 -48.15 -27.09 26.14
CA GLY A 531 -47.75 -26.43 24.90
C GLY A 531 -46.33 -25.86 25.01
N PRO A 532 -45.86 -25.12 23.99
CA PRO A 532 -44.50 -24.59 23.95
C PRO A 532 -44.21 -23.53 25.03
N ASN A 533 -45.24 -22.83 25.51
CA ASN A 533 -45.13 -21.80 26.54
C ASN A 533 -44.11 -20.70 26.18
N LYS A 534 -44.05 -20.30 24.91
CA LYS A 534 -43.11 -19.31 24.39
C LYS A 534 -43.24 -18.02 25.20
N GLN A 535 -42.12 -17.55 25.74
CA GLN A 535 -42.01 -16.31 26.50
C GLN A 535 -41.31 -15.25 25.66
N ILE A 536 -41.85 -14.02 25.63
CA ILE A 536 -41.25 -12.89 24.93
C ILE A 536 -41.34 -11.61 25.76
N SER A 537 -40.47 -10.63 25.47
CA SER A 537 -40.61 -9.30 26.08
C SER A 537 -41.98 -8.71 25.69
N GLY A 538 -42.81 -8.40 26.68
CA GLY A 538 -44.18 -7.91 26.49
C GLY A 538 -45.29 -8.97 26.52
N GLY A 539 -44.99 -10.27 26.57
CA GLY A 539 -46.05 -11.30 26.55
C GLY A 539 -45.54 -12.74 26.43
N GLY A 540 -46.31 -13.56 25.75
CA GLY A 540 -46.00 -14.96 25.49
C GLY A 540 -47.19 -15.64 24.82
N ASP A 541 -47.17 -16.97 24.77
CA ASP A 541 -48.35 -17.75 24.42
C ASP A 541 -49.51 -17.46 25.38
N PHE A 542 -50.73 -17.66 24.91
CA PHE A 542 -51.94 -17.35 25.68
C PHE A 542 -53.08 -18.31 25.37
N ILE A 543 -53.93 -18.52 26.37
CA ILE A 543 -55.21 -19.20 26.21
C ILE A 543 -56.27 -18.11 26.02
N VAL A 544 -57.10 -18.24 24.99
CA VAL A 544 -58.17 -17.30 24.66
C VAL A 544 -59.51 -18.01 24.59
N LEU A 545 -60.57 -17.34 25.01
CA LEU A 545 -61.95 -17.70 24.71
C LEU A 545 -62.46 -16.83 23.56
N SER A 546 -62.99 -17.46 22.52
CA SER A 546 -63.44 -16.81 21.28
C SER A 546 -64.82 -17.33 20.86
N GLU A 547 -65.53 -16.61 19.99
CA GLU A 547 -66.70 -17.16 19.29
C GLU A 547 -66.32 -18.38 18.43
N ALA A 548 -67.15 -19.42 18.40
CA ALA A 548 -66.81 -20.64 17.68
C ALA A 548 -66.65 -20.39 16.16
N GLY A 549 -65.49 -20.77 15.61
CA GLY A 549 -65.15 -20.59 14.20
C GLY A 549 -64.72 -19.17 13.78
N SER A 550 -64.59 -18.23 14.72
CA SER A 550 -64.06 -16.88 14.43
C SER A 550 -62.56 -16.87 14.08
N ASP A 551 -62.07 -15.77 13.49
CA ASP A 551 -60.65 -15.58 13.17
C ASP A 551 -59.73 -15.73 14.40
N VAL A 552 -58.46 -16.04 14.16
CA VAL A 552 -57.45 -16.28 15.22
C VAL A 552 -57.17 -15.05 16.11
N SER A 553 -57.51 -13.85 15.64
CA SER A 553 -57.40 -12.59 16.39
C SER A 553 -58.67 -12.22 17.17
N SER A 554 -59.72 -13.03 17.11
CA SER A 554 -60.95 -12.82 17.88
C SER A 554 -60.75 -13.25 19.33
N GLU A 555 -60.91 -12.31 20.25
CA GLU A 555 -60.81 -12.55 21.69
C GLU A 555 -62.02 -11.98 22.44
N ILE A 556 -62.57 -12.76 23.37
CA ILE A 556 -63.58 -12.32 24.35
C ILE A 556 -62.88 -12.08 25.69
N THR A 557 -62.03 -13.03 26.08
CA THR A 557 -61.13 -12.95 27.23
C THR A 557 -59.91 -13.83 26.98
N TYR A 558 -58.77 -13.51 27.58
CA TYR A 558 -57.54 -14.29 27.46
C TYR A 558 -56.72 -14.26 28.75
N ALA A 559 -55.81 -15.22 28.89
CA ALA A 559 -54.79 -15.26 29.92
C ALA A 559 -53.47 -15.77 29.33
N TYR A 560 -52.34 -15.11 29.63
CA TYR A 560 -51.03 -15.58 29.18
C TYR A 560 -50.64 -16.86 29.92
N THR A 561 -50.02 -17.81 29.22
CA THR A 561 -49.53 -19.06 29.82
C THR A 561 -48.43 -18.81 30.86
N LYS A 562 -47.73 -17.68 30.76
CA LYS A 562 -46.71 -17.23 31.73
C LYS A 562 -47.27 -16.90 33.11
N ASP A 563 -48.53 -16.47 33.16
CA ASP A 563 -49.23 -16.04 34.38
C ASP A 563 -50.01 -17.21 35.00
N SER A 564 -49.78 -18.44 34.51
CA SER A 564 -50.45 -19.66 34.96
C SER A 564 -49.78 -20.28 36.17
N GLU A 565 -50.59 -20.88 37.05
CA GLU A 565 -50.10 -21.72 38.14
C GLU A 565 -50.26 -23.19 37.75
N ASN A 566 -49.17 -23.98 37.80
CA ASN A 566 -49.17 -25.40 37.41
C ASN A 566 -49.80 -25.66 36.01
N ASN A 567 -49.44 -24.83 35.01
CA ASN A 567 -50.01 -24.84 33.66
C ASN A 567 -51.56 -24.73 33.63
N THR A 568 -52.13 -24.00 34.58
CA THR A 568 -53.58 -23.72 34.66
C THR A 568 -53.82 -22.22 34.66
N VAL A 569 -54.71 -21.75 33.79
CA VAL A 569 -55.19 -20.35 33.77
C VAL A 569 -56.68 -20.29 34.11
N GLU A 570 -57.13 -19.14 34.57
CA GLU A 570 -58.56 -18.83 34.80
C GLU A 570 -59.06 -17.88 33.71
N LEU A 571 -60.24 -18.18 33.14
CA LEU A 571 -60.95 -17.35 32.16
C LEU A 571 -62.38 -17.10 32.65
N ILE A 572 -63.01 -16.03 32.18
CA ILE A 572 -64.39 -15.66 32.54
C ILE A 572 -65.30 -15.90 31.33
N ALA A 573 -66.38 -16.66 31.52
CA ALA A 573 -67.35 -16.91 30.47
C ALA A 573 -68.09 -15.61 30.04
N PRO A 574 -68.47 -15.45 28.76
CA PRO A 574 -69.26 -14.31 28.31
C PRO A 574 -70.63 -14.24 28.98
N VAL A 575 -71.23 -13.05 28.96
CA VAL A 575 -72.60 -12.78 29.47
C VAL A 575 -73.71 -13.23 28.51
N HIS A 576 -73.35 -13.76 27.34
CA HIS A 576 -74.29 -14.27 26.35
C HIS A 576 -74.16 -15.79 26.23
N PRO A 577 -75.27 -16.55 26.32
CA PRO A 577 -75.25 -17.99 26.09
C PRO A 577 -74.93 -18.33 24.64
N GLY A 578 -74.23 -19.43 24.40
CA GLY A 578 -73.84 -19.85 23.06
C GLY A 578 -72.73 -20.90 23.06
N THR A 579 -72.25 -21.26 21.86
CA THR A 579 -71.08 -22.10 21.67
C THR A 579 -69.86 -21.23 21.37
N TYR A 580 -68.81 -21.44 22.14
CA TYR A 580 -67.54 -20.72 22.07
C TYR A 580 -66.39 -21.73 21.91
N GLU A 581 -65.18 -21.25 21.62
CA GLU A 581 -63.97 -22.07 21.56
C GLU A 581 -62.93 -21.54 22.55
N VAL A 582 -62.44 -22.42 23.42
CA VAL A 582 -61.19 -22.19 24.17
C VAL A 582 -60.04 -22.60 23.26
N ARG A 583 -59.05 -21.72 23.05
CA ARG A 583 -57.96 -21.91 22.08
C ARG A 583 -56.60 -21.65 22.73
N TYR A 584 -55.61 -22.49 22.44
CA TYR A 584 -54.20 -22.23 22.73
C TYR A 584 -53.57 -21.48 21.56
N ILE A 585 -53.06 -20.28 21.80
CA ILE A 585 -52.45 -19.43 20.78
C ILE A 585 -50.92 -19.39 20.96
N LEU A 586 -50.21 -19.87 19.95
CA LEU A 586 -48.78 -19.63 19.77
C LEU A 586 -48.57 -18.20 19.28
N ASN A 587 -47.91 -17.39 20.09
CA ASN A 587 -47.73 -15.95 19.85
C ASN A 587 -46.55 -15.68 18.88
N GLY A 588 -46.77 -14.87 17.85
CA GLY A 588 -45.73 -14.40 16.94
C GLY A 588 -46.29 -13.60 15.76
N ASP A 589 -45.47 -13.35 14.73
CA ASP A 589 -45.82 -12.52 13.56
C ASP A 589 -47.17 -12.85 12.91
N ASN A 590 -47.60 -14.11 13.02
CA ASN A 590 -48.97 -14.53 12.82
C ASN A 590 -49.31 -15.51 13.95
N ASN A 591 -50.30 -15.15 14.77
CA ASN A 591 -50.82 -16.03 15.83
C ASN A 591 -51.35 -17.33 15.21
N ARG A 592 -51.05 -18.47 15.86
CA ARG A 592 -51.50 -19.80 15.42
C ARG A 592 -52.27 -20.51 16.53
N ILE A 593 -53.43 -21.07 16.20
CA ILE A 593 -54.14 -22.00 17.08
C ILE A 593 -53.37 -23.33 17.07
N LEU A 594 -52.85 -23.76 18.22
CA LEU A 594 -52.20 -25.08 18.36
C LEU A 594 -53.15 -26.15 18.92
N ALA A 595 -54.11 -25.74 19.75
CA ALA A 595 -55.15 -26.60 20.30
C ALA A 595 -56.45 -25.81 20.47
N LYS A 596 -57.59 -26.49 20.39
CA LYS A 596 -58.90 -25.89 20.70
C LYS A 596 -59.86 -26.93 21.29
N GLN A 597 -60.81 -26.46 22.09
CA GLN A 597 -61.93 -27.24 22.62
C GLN A 597 -63.19 -26.36 22.58
N ASP A 598 -64.32 -26.95 22.20
CA ASP A 598 -65.61 -26.27 22.23
C ASP A 598 -66.09 -26.11 23.68
N LEU A 599 -66.70 -24.97 23.99
CA LEU A 599 -67.27 -24.63 25.29
C LEU A 599 -68.71 -24.15 25.10
N VAL A 600 -69.67 -24.80 25.75
CA VAL A 600 -71.07 -24.37 25.73
C VAL A 600 -71.34 -23.49 26.96
N VAL A 601 -71.58 -22.21 26.72
CA VAL A 601 -71.99 -21.27 27.77
C VAL A 601 -73.50 -21.32 27.90
N THR A 602 -74.00 -21.84 29.02
CA THR A 602 -75.42 -21.98 29.31
C THR A 602 -76.01 -20.71 29.91
N PRO A 603 -77.30 -20.40 29.63
CA PRO A 603 -77.98 -19.32 30.34
C PRO A 603 -78.09 -19.67 31.82
N VAL A 604 -77.74 -18.73 32.69
CA VAL A 604 -78.01 -18.90 34.11
C VAL A 604 -79.50 -18.72 34.35
N THR A 605 -80.14 -19.70 35.01
CA THR A 605 -81.57 -19.65 35.30
C THR A 605 -81.81 -18.97 36.65
N ALA A 606 -82.46 -17.80 36.62
CA ALA A 606 -82.96 -17.14 37.82
C ALA A 606 -84.49 -17.19 37.88
N THR A 607 -85.05 -17.34 39.09
CA THR A 607 -86.48 -17.18 39.35
C THR A 607 -86.68 -16.20 40.51
N VAL A 608 -87.75 -15.42 40.42
CA VAL A 608 -88.22 -14.53 41.50
C VAL A 608 -89.69 -14.83 41.78
N ASN A 609 -90.01 -15.06 43.04
CA ASN A 609 -91.34 -15.43 43.52
C ASN A 609 -91.69 -14.56 44.72
N PHE A 610 -92.82 -13.87 44.64
CA PHE A 610 -93.31 -12.97 45.69
C PHE A 610 -94.83 -13.10 45.81
N GLN A 611 -95.37 -12.69 46.96
CA GLN A 611 -96.82 -12.61 47.18
C GLN A 611 -97.27 -11.16 47.10
N GLY A 612 -98.34 -10.89 46.36
CA GLY A 612 -98.85 -9.53 46.14
C GLY A 612 -100.38 -9.45 46.33
N PRO A 613 -100.95 -8.23 46.37
CA PRO A 613 -100.29 -6.94 46.15
C PRO A 613 -99.49 -6.44 47.36
N ALA A 614 -98.45 -5.65 47.09
CA ALA A 614 -97.72 -4.90 48.11
C ALA A 614 -98.34 -3.50 48.32
N THR A 615 -98.21 -2.95 49.53
CA THR A 615 -98.63 -1.59 49.88
C THR A 615 -97.51 -0.60 49.58
N ALA A 616 -97.83 0.55 48.99
CA ALA A 616 -96.87 1.64 48.77
C ALA A 616 -96.39 2.27 50.11
N GLY A 617 -95.10 2.58 50.19
CA GLY A 617 -94.38 2.85 51.45
C GLY A 617 -94.11 1.58 52.28
N GLY A 618 -94.29 0.39 51.70
CA GLY A 618 -94.26 -0.90 52.39
C GLY A 618 -93.00 -1.72 52.11
N LYS A 619 -93.00 -2.97 52.57
CA LYS A 619 -91.95 -3.95 52.26
C LYS A 619 -92.52 -5.12 51.47
N LEU A 620 -91.75 -5.61 50.51
CA LEU A 620 -92.05 -6.78 49.70
C LEU A 620 -90.90 -7.78 49.79
N ASP A 621 -91.20 -8.96 50.33
CA ASP A 621 -90.27 -10.08 50.37
C ASP A 621 -90.33 -10.86 49.05
N VAL A 622 -89.20 -10.92 48.37
CA VAL A 622 -89.02 -11.64 47.11
C VAL A 622 -88.12 -12.84 47.38
N SER A 623 -88.72 -14.03 47.43
CA SER A 623 -87.95 -15.28 47.40
C SER A 623 -87.36 -15.49 46.01
N TRP A 624 -86.13 -15.98 45.92
CA TRP A 624 -85.43 -16.13 44.66
C TRP A 624 -84.58 -17.39 44.58
N SER A 625 -84.28 -17.78 43.35
CA SER A 625 -83.26 -18.77 43.02
C SER A 625 -82.46 -18.29 41.84
N GLY A 626 -81.19 -18.68 41.75
CA GLY A 626 -80.29 -18.25 40.68
C GLY A 626 -78.87 -18.06 41.21
N PRO A 627 -78.00 -17.36 40.48
CA PRO A 627 -76.64 -17.08 40.91
C PRO A 627 -76.64 -16.02 42.03
N ASP A 628 -75.65 -16.12 42.91
CA ASP A 628 -75.39 -15.16 43.99
C ASP A 628 -73.97 -14.57 43.84
N ARG A 629 -73.67 -13.99 42.67
CA ARG A 629 -72.31 -13.50 42.41
C ARG A 629 -72.05 -12.23 43.20
N GLN A 630 -71.10 -12.33 44.11
CA GLN A 630 -70.59 -11.23 44.90
C GLN A 630 -69.24 -10.76 44.34
N ILE A 631 -69.22 -9.57 43.74
CA ILE A 631 -68.03 -8.98 43.12
C ILE A 631 -67.67 -7.64 43.78
N SER A 632 -66.41 -7.21 43.65
CA SER A 632 -66.01 -5.90 44.16
C SER A 632 -66.67 -4.79 43.33
N GLY A 633 -67.43 -3.91 43.98
CA GLY A 633 -68.16 -2.81 43.32
C GLY A 633 -69.54 -3.17 42.75
N GLY A 634 -70.04 -4.39 42.95
CA GLY A 634 -71.37 -4.80 42.47
C GLY A 634 -71.78 -6.19 42.95
N GLY A 635 -72.69 -6.82 42.22
CA GLY A 635 -73.15 -8.20 42.46
C GLY A 635 -74.54 -8.41 41.87
N ASP A 636 -75.01 -9.65 41.86
CA ASP A 636 -76.37 -9.95 41.44
C ASP A 636 -77.37 -9.25 42.41
N PHE A 637 -78.47 -8.71 41.89
CA PHE A 637 -79.46 -7.94 42.68
C PHE A 637 -80.88 -8.19 42.20
N ILE A 638 -81.84 -7.89 43.07
CA ILE A 638 -83.27 -7.94 42.77
C ILE A 638 -83.80 -6.52 42.80
N ALA A 639 -84.58 -6.16 41.79
CA ALA A 639 -85.11 -4.82 41.60
C ALA A 639 -86.61 -4.83 41.31
N LEU A 640 -87.29 -3.78 41.76
CA LEU A 640 -88.67 -3.48 41.36
C LEU A 640 -88.62 -2.39 40.29
N SER A 641 -89.19 -2.65 39.11
CA SER A 641 -89.24 -1.70 37.98
C SER A 641 -90.64 -1.66 37.37
N LYS A 642 -90.91 -0.67 36.52
CA LYS A 642 -92.15 -0.66 35.74
C LYS A 642 -92.11 -1.74 34.65
N PRO A 643 -93.25 -2.37 34.28
CA PRO A 643 -93.27 -3.33 33.18
C PRO A 643 -92.75 -2.69 31.88
N GLY A 644 -91.76 -3.32 31.24
CA GLY A 644 -91.11 -2.84 30.02
C GLY A 644 -89.95 -1.84 30.23
N SER A 645 -89.59 -1.51 31.48
CA SER A 645 -88.38 -0.74 31.78
C SER A 645 -87.10 -1.46 31.38
N LYS A 646 -86.04 -0.68 31.13
CA LYS A 646 -84.69 -1.20 30.94
C LYS A 646 -84.08 -1.65 32.27
N GLY A 647 -83.02 -2.47 32.21
CA GLY A 647 -82.36 -3.04 33.40
C GLY A 647 -81.62 -2.06 34.32
N ASN A 648 -81.77 -0.75 34.08
CA ASN A 648 -81.18 0.36 34.84
C ASN A 648 -82.23 1.46 35.15
N GLU A 649 -83.51 1.09 35.14
CA GLU A 649 -84.67 1.95 35.41
C GLU A 649 -85.49 1.42 36.60
N GLU A 650 -84.79 0.95 37.64
CA GLU A 650 -85.37 0.48 38.88
C GLU A 650 -85.97 1.59 39.75
N ILE A 651 -87.07 1.28 40.44
CA ILE A 651 -87.69 2.10 41.48
C ILE A 651 -86.94 1.90 42.80
N THR A 652 -86.59 0.63 43.09
CA THR A 652 -85.81 0.20 44.24
C THR A 652 -85.09 -1.10 43.89
N TYR A 653 -84.01 -1.40 44.62
CA TYR A 653 -83.30 -2.68 44.50
C TYR A 653 -82.64 -3.07 45.82
N THR A 654 -82.28 -4.34 45.95
CA THR A 654 -81.36 -4.83 46.98
C THR A 654 -80.45 -5.91 46.41
N TYR A 655 -79.19 -5.94 46.85
CA TYR A 655 -78.25 -6.97 46.44
C TYR A 655 -78.60 -8.32 47.05
N THR A 656 -78.37 -9.40 46.30
CA THR A 656 -78.61 -10.79 46.72
C THR A 656 -77.94 -11.14 48.05
N LYS A 657 -76.70 -10.71 48.30
CA LYS A 657 -76.01 -10.81 49.61
C LYS A 657 -76.74 -10.22 50.83
N ASN A 658 -77.71 -9.32 50.62
CA ASN A 658 -78.52 -8.75 51.70
C ASN A 658 -79.72 -9.63 52.04
N SER A 659 -79.91 -10.75 51.33
CA SER A 659 -81.01 -11.69 51.53
C SER A 659 -80.76 -12.60 52.72
N GLU A 660 -81.79 -12.90 53.50
CA GLU A 660 -81.76 -14.01 54.46
C GLU A 660 -82.46 -15.22 53.84
N GLY A 661 -81.76 -16.35 53.72
CA GLY A 661 -82.34 -17.61 53.19
C GLY A 661 -82.90 -17.51 51.76
N ASN A 662 -82.22 -16.78 50.88
CA ASN A 662 -82.66 -16.44 49.51
C ASN A 662 -84.01 -15.70 49.46
N VAL A 663 -84.30 -14.87 50.47
CA VAL A 663 -85.40 -13.90 50.46
C VAL A 663 -84.84 -12.49 50.54
N ALA A 664 -85.11 -11.69 49.50
CA ALA A 664 -84.68 -10.31 49.37
C ALA A 664 -85.85 -9.37 49.68
N THR A 665 -85.70 -8.48 50.66
CA THR A 665 -86.73 -7.50 51.01
C THR A 665 -86.51 -6.18 50.25
N LEU A 666 -87.52 -5.75 49.49
CA LEU A 666 -87.58 -4.47 48.77
C LEU A 666 -88.51 -3.48 49.48
N GLU A 667 -88.22 -2.18 49.38
CA GLU A 667 -89.10 -1.10 49.84
C GLU A 667 -89.93 -0.54 48.66
N VAL A 668 -91.25 -0.69 48.72
CA VAL A 668 -92.20 -0.54 47.58
C VAL A 668 -93.00 0.75 47.66
#